data_AF-A0A7Y9TFR5-F1
#
_entry.id   AF-A0A7Y9TFR5-F1
#
_cell.length_a   1.000
_cell.length_b   1.000
_cell.length_c   1.000
_cell.angle_alpha   90.00
_cell.angle_beta   90.00
_cell.angle_gamma   90.00
#
_symmetry.space_group_name_H-M   'P 1'
#
loop_
_entity.id
_entity.type
_entity.pdbx_description
1 polymer ?
#
loop_
_entity_poly.entity_id
_entity_poly.type
_entity_poly.pdbx_seq_one_letter_code
_entity_poly.pdbx_strand_id
1 'polypeptide(L)'
;MLRGRRGRRSLAAALGLMAFALAGADGAEASSPRWITGPPYFTTVQTPVIWYVDQPAYFTDSGDLSASVNHAAADAMVAAAASVWNVPSARIVLQQGGELAEHVSGANVYLGSNGLVFPPDVQSTNYASVQIAVIYDSDGSVTDLLLGGGASNPNGCRQNAVTESVDSITPAGFIQHAVLILNGLCTGPDPEQQLQMQYQLERAFGRVLGLGWSQLNDNVFTGTPQPTFAQNLNWPIMHPIDVICGLYTYQCLQQPFKLRDDDVASITMLYPVTAGNVAAGKQLSTTRSSTLDGVILFPSLEGMAGVNVVLRRNALPQQVTDTWDDVSAVSGFDFQQIVGNPITPKPTSMAGSLGALTPVTSRGYLQDPEGYFIFPWIPLPSGETGQDILMHTEAINPLYTGEYSIGPYPASTVTPSGSSTAWRFNDITPGWSRFFQEIAQNTATTCSTPGDGTQTSPAAVPQGGWWTDLICGSNSNRWSFAHSAWTSLPIQANRSLTIEVTALDETGTATANKLRPVMGVWHATDATGSTPSVAAVVTAFNSVSTGMTTLAAQSSQADTFRIAISDERGVGRPDFSYQARILYADSVAPAISGAGAQVTITGVGFRSGNTVTIDGIAAKVTSWTSTTIVATVPFLKAVPVGTTVAVDVVVTDLSTQGTTVMSGAFQYVYTAPVYTLLLVSGPSGSLPITLPATEPFVVKVLDVDGVKPLTGVPVVFSATVGSVVWEACGTVVCTVVTDANGQASAPVTPSTVGAVTLQAAALGLTQSVSFQAVPLVRAVTMDPPLEYLAEGAIVSWSTTASFFQQGLAATGEAVVWTVPGSMTLSATQVFTDSQGSVQTMVSAGPLASGEQVAGSACAWGGVCGSFAAQGVDSSQFVVVLEGGAGQSVPATGSLLPLTIKVTNGVGDPVAGAALRIHQTVSQWTAPCPAQGRCPVAPTYEALTTAGTSDSNGMMTLTPLQISGAEVTDIVVTSGTQGFVSLSLQKHP
;
A
#
# COMPACT_ATOMS: atom_id res chain seq x y z
N MET A 1 64.71 9.86 -65.36
CA MET A 1 65.07 11.08 -64.60
C MET A 1 64.63 10.92 -63.16
N LEU A 2 65.48 11.35 -62.24
CA LEU A 2 65.47 11.10 -60.79
C LEU A 2 64.37 11.85 -60.00
N ARG A 3 64.00 11.24 -58.86
CA ARG A 3 63.78 11.79 -57.50
C ARG A 3 62.79 12.96 -57.28
N GLY A 4 61.65 12.61 -56.69
CA GLY A 4 61.23 12.92 -55.31
C GLY A 4 61.48 14.29 -54.66
N ARG A 5 60.39 14.90 -54.16
CA ARG A 5 60.40 15.72 -52.93
C ARG A 5 59.14 15.47 -52.08
N ARG A 6 59.42 15.04 -50.84
CA ARG A 6 58.51 14.99 -49.68
C ARG A 6 58.08 16.40 -49.29
N GLY A 7 56.89 16.51 -48.70
CA GLY A 7 56.52 17.61 -47.80
C GLY A 7 55.09 18.08 -47.97
N ARG A 8 54.12 17.37 -47.36
CA ARG A 8 52.76 17.89 -47.03
C ARG A 8 51.84 16.90 -46.29
N ARG A 9 52.35 15.86 -45.64
CA ARG A 9 51.51 14.90 -44.87
C ARG A 9 51.53 15.09 -43.36
N SER A 10 52.27 16.07 -42.83
CA SER A 10 52.49 16.20 -41.38
C SER A 10 51.58 17.20 -40.66
N LEU A 11 50.79 18.02 -41.36
CA LEU A 11 49.87 18.99 -40.72
C LEU A 11 48.42 18.51 -40.65
N ALA A 12 47.97 17.65 -41.58
CA ALA A 12 46.60 17.10 -41.55
C ALA A 12 46.42 16.00 -40.50
N ALA A 13 47.49 15.28 -40.13
CA ALA A 13 47.46 14.30 -39.06
C ALA A 13 47.43 14.96 -37.66
N ALA A 14 48.00 16.15 -37.50
CA ALA A 14 48.03 16.86 -36.22
C ALA A 14 46.68 17.53 -35.88
N LEU A 15 45.94 18.04 -36.88
CA LEU A 15 44.58 18.56 -36.65
C LEU A 15 43.52 17.46 -36.50
N GLY A 16 43.70 16.30 -37.15
CA GLY A 16 42.82 15.15 -36.97
C GLY A 16 42.95 14.49 -35.58
N LEU A 17 44.15 14.51 -34.99
CA LEU A 17 44.38 13.99 -33.63
C LEU A 17 43.95 14.94 -32.51
N MET A 18 43.84 16.25 -32.74
CA MET A 18 43.28 17.19 -31.76
C MET A 18 41.74 17.22 -31.76
N ALA A 19 41.09 16.97 -32.90
CA ALA A 19 39.62 16.91 -32.98
C ALA A 19 39.05 15.58 -32.45
N PHE A 20 39.82 14.49 -32.50
CA PHE A 20 39.44 13.22 -31.84
C PHE A 20 39.76 13.18 -30.33
N ALA A 21 40.57 14.11 -29.83
CA ALA A 21 40.87 14.24 -28.40
C ALA A 21 39.88 15.13 -27.63
N LEU A 22 38.95 15.80 -28.32
CA LEU A 22 37.94 16.70 -27.72
C LEU A 22 36.50 16.14 -27.80
N ALA A 23 36.30 14.93 -28.30
CA ALA A 23 34.99 14.27 -28.43
C ALA A 23 34.85 12.97 -27.60
N GLY A 24 35.75 12.76 -26.63
CA GLY A 24 35.75 11.59 -25.76
C GLY A 24 35.92 11.99 -24.30
N ALA A 25 35.06 12.88 -23.81
CA ALA A 25 34.76 12.93 -22.39
C ALA A 25 33.56 12.01 -22.20
N ASP A 26 33.80 10.70 -22.16
CA ASP A 26 32.79 9.76 -21.68
C ASP A 26 32.47 10.20 -20.25
N GLY A 27 31.26 10.72 -20.06
CA GLY A 27 30.68 10.87 -18.74
C GLY A 27 30.74 9.51 -18.06
N ALA A 28 31.39 9.44 -16.90
CA ALA A 28 31.19 8.35 -15.99
C ALA A 28 29.80 8.54 -15.38
N GLU A 29 28.82 7.78 -15.84
CA GLU A 29 27.46 7.74 -15.29
C GLU A 29 27.42 6.76 -14.09
N ALA A 30 26.39 6.83 -13.25
CA ALA A 30 26.54 6.92 -11.79
C ALA A 30 26.03 5.79 -10.82
N SER A 31 26.72 5.57 -9.68
CA SER A 31 26.15 5.16 -8.37
C SER A 31 25.40 6.34 -7.70
N SER A 32 24.37 6.12 -6.87
CA SER A 32 23.24 7.05 -6.66
C SER A 32 23.54 8.58 -6.55
N PRO A 33 23.44 9.36 -7.65
CA PRO A 33 23.50 10.82 -7.58
C PRO A 33 22.21 11.36 -6.95
N ARG A 34 22.29 12.53 -6.30
CA ARG A 34 21.11 13.16 -5.68
C ARG A 34 20.07 13.58 -6.72
N TRP A 35 20.54 14.04 -7.89
CA TRP A 35 19.68 14.44 -9.01
C TRP A 35 20.29 14.01 -10.33
N ILE A 36 19.41 13.58 -11.24
CA ILE A 36 19.69 13.36 -12.65
C ILE A 36 18.83 14.32 -13.47
N THR A 37 19.43 14.98 -14.46
CA THR A 37 18.72 15.94 -15.30
C THR A 37 17.71 15.27 -16.23
N GLY A 38 16.56 15.92 -16.43
CA GLY A 38 15.53 15.53 -17.38
C GLY A 38 14.62 16.71 -17.77
N PRO A 39 13.85 16.60 -18.86
CA PRO A 39 12.90 17.65 -19.23
C PRO A 39 11.68 17.66 -18.28
N PRO A 40 10.86 18.71 -18.24
CA PRO A 40 11.02 19.97 -18.97
C PRO A 40 11.89 21.02 -18.25
N TYR A 41 12.22 20.85 -16.97
CA TYR A 41 13.06 21.83 -16.26
C TYR A 41 14.49 21.87 -16.81
N PHE A 42 15.12 20.71 -16.96
CA PHE A 42 16.49 20.64 -17.46
C PHE A 42 16.54 20.62 -18.98
N THR A 43 17.57 21.24 -19.53
CA THR A 43 17.91 21.22 -20.96
C THR A 43 18.78 20.02 -21.33
N THR A 44 19.43 19.39 -20.33
CA THR A 44 20.20 18.15 -20.47
C THR A 44 19.37 16.96 -19.99
N VAL A 45 19.75 15.76 -20.43
CA VAL A 45 19.05 14.51 -20.11
C VAL A 45 20.03 13.51 -19.55
N GLN A 46 19.60 12.75 -18.53
CA GLN A 46 20.33 11.63 -17.93
C GLN A 46 21.76 11.96 -17.48
N THR A 47 22.00 13.22 -17.10
CA THR A 47 23.30 13.69 -16.61
C THR A 47 23.21 13.96 -15.10
N PRO A 48 24.18 13.52 -14.28
CA PRO A 48 24.22 13.91 -12.87
C PRO A 48 24.32 15.42 -12.70
N VAL A 49 23.55 15.98 -11.77
CA VAL A 49 23.65 17.39 -11.39
C VAL A 49 24.90 17.59 -10.53
N ILE A 50 25.82 18.44 -10.99
CA ILE A 50 27.13 18.66 -10.36
C ILE A 50 27.41 20.15 -10.16
N TRP A 51 28.44 20.50 -9.41
CA TRP A 51 28.89 21.89 -9.29
C TRP A 51 29.39 22.46 -10.63
N TYR A 52 29.07 23.73 -10.89
CA TYR A 52 29.53 24.46 -12.07
C TYR A 52 31.05 24.70 -12.11
N VAL A 53 31.73 24.50 -10.97
CA VAL A 53 33.18 24.63 -10.78
C VAL A 53 33.74 23.40 -10.06
N ASP A 54 34.99 23.06 -10.36
CA ASP A 54 35.72 21.99 -9.66
C ASP A 54 36.29 22.45 -8.30
N GLN A 55 36.18 23.74 -7.96
CA GLN A 55 36.68 24.29 -6.69
C GLN A 55 35.66 25.21 -6.00
N PRO A 56 34.48 24.72 -5.61
CA PRO A 56 33.51 25.53 -4.87
C PRO A 56 34.10 25.93 -3.51
N ALA A 57 33.92 27.20 -3.14
CA ALA A 57 34.38 27.73 -1.86
C ALA A 57 33.24 27.83 -0.84
N TYR A 58 33.52 27.47 0.41
CA TYR A 58 32.59 27.69 1.52
C TYR A 58 32.98 28.91 2.34
N PHE A 59 31.99 29.67 2.79
CA PHE A 59 32.15 30.91 3.54
C PHE A 59 31.44 30.77 4.88
N THR A 60 32.16 30.99 5.97
CA THR A 60 31.64 30.80 7.33
C THR A 60 31.09 32.10 7.88
N ASP A 61 30.10 31.99 8.74
CA ASP A 61 29.51 33.14 9.42
C ASP A 61 30.53 33.84 10.33
N SER A 62 30.50 35.18 10.36
CA SER A 62 31.42 36.01 11.17
C SER A 62 31.14 35.96 12.68
N GLY A 63 30.04 35.37 13.12
CA GLY A 63 29.67 35.18 14.53
C GLY A 63 30.20 33.90 15.17
N ASP A 64 29.83 33.70 16.44
CA ASP A 64 30.07 32.45 17.17
C ASP A 64 28.94 31.43 16.88
N LEU A 65 29.25 30.13 16.85
CA LEU A 65 28.23 29.08 16.68
C LEU A 65 27.39 28.89 17.94
N SER A 66 27.96 29.05 19.11
CA SER A 66 27.20 29.07 20.37
C SER A 66 28.02 29.73 21.47
N ALA A 67 27.42 29.91 22.65
CA ALA A 67 28.17 30.36 23.82
C ALA A 67 29.34 29.42 24.23
N SER A 68 29.34 28.17 23.74
CA SER A 68 30.39 27.17 24.03
C SER A 68 31.36 26.94 22.86
N VAL A 69 30.95 27.30 21.64
CA VAL A 69 31.75 27.11 20.41
C VAL A 69 31.93 28.47 19.74
N ASN A 70 33.10 29.06 19.95
CA ASN A 70 33.44 30.34 19.32
C ASN A 70 33.69 30.17 17.81
N HIS A 71 33.75 31.30 17.10
CA HIS A 71 33.96 31.38 15.67
C HIS A 71 35.12 30.50 15.18
N ALA A 72 36.32 30.63 15.78
CA ALA A 72 37.49 29.87 15.35
C ALA A 72 37.33 28.34 15.53
N ALA A 73 36.62 27.91 16.58
CA ALA A 73 36.32 26.50 16.80
C ALA A 73 35.25 25.98 15.81
N ALA A 74 34.24 26.81 15.50
CA ALA A 74 33.24 26.50 14.48
C ALA A 74 33.89 26.38 13.09
N ASP A 75 34.76 27.31 12.72
CA ASP A 75 35.56 27.29 11.49
C ASP A 75 36.38 26.00 11.36
N ALA A 76 37.07 25.61 12.44
CA ALA A 76 37.84 24.37 12.47
C ALA A 76 36.96 23.13 12.26
N MET A 77 35.74 23.14 12.81
CA MET A 77 34.76 22.05 12.63
C MET A 77 34.25 21.98 11.19
N VAL A 78 33.93 23.13 10.58
CA VAL A 78 33.54 23.24 9.16
C VAL A 78 34.66 22.77 8.25
N ALA A 79 35.89 23.23 8.50
CA ALA A 79 37.06 22.83 7.72
C ALA A 79 37.34 21.33 7.81
N ALA A 80 37.21 20.75 9.01
CA ALA A 80 37.37 19.31 9.20
C ALA A 80 36.33 18.53 8.37
N ALA A 81 35.04 18.87 8.48
CA ALA A 81 33.96 18.22 7.73
C ALA A 81 34.10 18.38 6.21
N ALA A 82 34.44 19.58 5.72
CA ALA A 82 34.63 19.84 4.30
C ALA A 82 35.83 19.06 3.71
N SER A 83 36.92 18.97 4.46
CA SER A 83 38.18 18.37 3.98
C SER A 83 38.08 16.87 3.72
N VAL A 84 37.16 16.16 4.38
CA VAL A 84 36.95 14.72 4.22
C VAL A 84 36.55 14.36 2.77
N TRP A 85 35.86 15.27 2.08
CA TRP A 85 35.42 15.09 0.68
C TRP A 85 36.51 15.38 -0.37
N ASN A 86 37.67 15.89 0.03
CA ASN A 86 38.79 16.18 -0.88
C ASN A 86 39.60 14.91 -1.21
N VAL A 87 38.97 13.95 -1.89
CA VAL A 87 39.60 12.66 -2.23
C VAL A 87 40.46 12.72 -3.50
N PRO A 88 41.53 11.90 -3.64
CA PRO A 88 42.40 11.92 -4.82
C PRO A 88 41.73 11.48 -6.13
N SER A 89 40.72 10.63 -6.04
CA SER A 89 40.01 10.04 -7.19
C SER A 89 38.92 10.94 -7.77
N ALA A 90 38.54 12.01 -7.07
CA ALA A 90 37.54 12.98 -7.51
C ALA A 90 38.22 14.31 -7.85
N ARG A 91 37.86 15.00 -8.94
CA ARG A 91 38.49 16.27 -9.34
C ARG A 91 38.08 17.45 -8.47
N ILE A 92 36.91 17.38 -7.83
CA ILE A 92 36.40 18.46 -6.99
C ILE A 92 37.27 18.68 -5.74
N VAL A 93 37.39 19.93 -5.33
CA VAL A 93 38.08 20.35 -4.10
C VAL A 93 37.28 21.44 -3.40
N LEU A 94 36.80 21.17 -2.18
CA LEU A 94 36.24 22.20 -1.31
C LEU A 94 37.38 23.04 -0.72
N GLN A 95 37.24 24.37 -0.80
CA GLN A 95 38.19 25.33 -0.26
C GLN A 95 37.49 26.36 0.64
N GLN A 96 38.21 26.90 1.63
CA GLN A 96 37.68 27.99 2.45
C GLN A 96 37.76 29.30 1.64
N GLY A 97 36.62 29.98 1.50
CA GLY A 97 36.48 31.23 0.77
C GLY A 97 36.67 32.49 1.62
N GLY A 98 36.56 32.35 2.94
CA GLY A 98 36.61 33.45 3.90
C GLY A 98 35.35 33.47 4.77
N GLU A 99 35.02 34.64 5.30
CA GLU A 99 33.82 34.87 6.11
C GLU A 99 32.70 35.51 5.28
N LEU A 100 31.45 35.30 5.72
CA LEU A 100 30.28 36.07 5.29
C LEU A 100 30.43 37.54 5.74
N ALA A 101 29.78 38.46 5.01
CA ALA A 101 29.94 39.90 5.22
C ALA A 101 29.38 40.38 6.58
N GLU A 102 28.42 39.63 7.14
CA GLU A 102 27.79 39.88 8.42
C GLU A 102 27.44 38.57 9.16
N HIS A 103 27.08 38.68 10.44
CA HIS A 103 26.51 37.57 11.21
C HIS A 103 25.06 37.34 10.79
N VAL A 104 24.75 36.12 10.36
CA VAL A 104 23.43 35.73 9.87
C VAL A 104 22.63 35.15 11.04
N SER A 105 21.53 35.79 11.38
CA SER A 105 20.71 35.46 12.56
C SER A 105 19.23 35.82 12.35
N GLY A 106 18.37 35.52 13.33
CA GLY A 106 16.98 35.97 13.32
C GLY A 106 16.77 37.49 13.23
N ALA A 107 17.83 38.30 13.35
CA ALA A 107 17.77 39.76 13.17
C ALA A 107 17.76 40.20 11.69
N ASN A 108 18.32 39.40 10.78
CA ASN A 108 18.47 39.72 9.35
C ASN A 108 18.01 38.60 8.40
N VAL A 109 17.49 37.50 8.93
CA VAL A 109 16.77 36.46 8.18
C VAL A 109 15.27 36.54 8.49
N TYR A 110 14.42 36.45 7.46
CA TYR A 110 12.97 36.46 7.62
C TYR A 110 12.27 35.63 6.54
N LEU A 111 11.04 35.20 6.81
CA LEU A 111 10.25 34.42 5.84
C LEU A 111 9.62 35.34 4.78
N GLY A 112 9.95 35.10 3.52
CA GLY A 112 9.35 35.73 2.34
C GLY A 112 8.28 34.85 1.67
N SER A 113 7.74 35.31 0.54
CA SER A 113 6.69 34.57 -0.19
C SER A 113 7.15 33.24 -0.81
N ASN A 114 8.46 33.04 -0.96
CA ASN A 114 9.07 31.88 -1.62
C ASN A 114 10.05 31.13 -0.70
N GLY A 115 10.02 31.35 0.62
CA GLY A 115 10.96 30.77 1.58
C GLY A 115 11.76 31.84 2.34
N LEU A 116 12.86 31.42 2.97
CA LEU A 116 13.72 32.34 3.72
C LEU A 116 14.37 33.37 2.81
N VAL A 117 14.40 34.62 3.29
CA VAL A 117 15.19 35.70 2.71
C VAL A 117 16.41 35.91 3.59
N PHE A 118 17.58 35.61 3.03
CA PHE A 118 18.88 35.80 3.68
C PHE A 118 19.50 37.17 3.32
N PRO A 119 20.55 37.60 4.04
CA PRO A 119 21.31 38.78 3.67
C PRO A 119 21.94 38.67 2.28
N PRO A 120 22.25 39.80 1.60
CA PRO A 120 22.57 39.81 0.17
C PRO A 120 23.75 38.92 -0.26
N ASP A 121 24.74 38.72 0.61
CA ASP A 121 25.91 37.90 0.34
C ASP A 121 25.62 36.39 0.37
N VAL A 122 24.64 35.97 1.18
CA VAL A 122 24.14 34.58 1.31
C VAL A 122 23.10 34.23 0.25
N GLN A 123 22.48 35.22 -0.41
CA GLN A 123 21.47 34.91 -1.42
C GLN A 123 22.08 34.20 -2.64
N SER A 124 21.34 33.24 -3.20
CA SER A 124 21.79 32.43 -4.33
C SER A 124 22.15 33.22 -5.60
N THR A 125 21.68 34.46 -5.73
CA THR A 125 22.11 35.38 -6.80
C THR A 125 23.59 35.80 -6.70
N ASN A 126 24.22 35.65 -5.53
CA ASN A 126 25.63 35.96 -5.27
C ASN A 126 26.57 34.75 -5.45
N TYR A 127 26.09 33.68 -6.08
CA TYR A 127 26.82 32.41 -6.24
C TYR A 127 28.26 32.53 -6.79
N ALA A 128 28.54 33.57 -7.58
CA ALA A 128 29.87 33.80 -8.14
C ALA A 128 30.91 34.20 -7.08
N SER A 129 30.48 34.86 -6.00
CA SER A 129 31.34 35.31 -4.90
C SER A 129 31.27 34.36 -3.71
N VAL A 130 30.07 33.86 -3.37
CA VAL A 130 29.81 32.94 -2.25
C VAL A 130 29.11 31.72 -2.83
N GLN A 131 29.79 30.57 -2.91
CA GLN A 131 29.17 29.35 -3.45
C GLN A 131 28.42 28.57 -2.38
N ILE A 132 29.03 28.37 -1.21
CA ILE A 132 28.43 27.66 -0.08
C ILE A 132 28.45 28.58 1.13
N ALA A 133 27.30 29.08 1.56
CA ALA A 133 27.19 29.87 2.78
C ALA A 133 26.99 28.95 3.99
N VAL A 134 27.82 29.08 5.02
CA VAL A 134 27.73 28.30 6.26
C VAL A 134 27.32 29.23 7.40
N ILE A 135 26.06 29.15 7.79
CA ILE A 135 25.42 30.00 8.79
C ILE A 135 25.55 29.38 10.17
N TYR A 136 25.94 30.21 11.14
CA TYR A 136 26.03 29.86 12.55
C TYR A 136 24.80 30.38 13.29
N ASP A 137 23.77 29.54 13.40
CA ASP A 137 22.50 29.90 14.03
C ASP A 137 22.57 29.76 15.55
N SER A 138 23.23 30.74 16.18
CA SER A 138 23.67 30.65 17.58
C SER A 138 22.56 30.38 18.60
N ASP A 139 21.34 30.84 18.32
CA ASP A 139 20.17 30.71 19.19
C ASP A 139 19.08 29.79 18.62
N GLY A 140 19.32 29.16 17.46
CA GLY A 140 18.35 28.27 16.81
C GLY A 140 17.21 28.98 16.07
N SER A 141 17.19 30.32 16.06
CA SER A 141 16.08 31.09 15.50
C SER A 141 15.95 30.95 13.98
N VAL A 142 17.06 30.81 13.25
CA VAL A 142 17.04 30.62 11.80
C VAL A 142 16.52 29.21 11.46
N THR A 143 16.89 28.21 12.25
CA THR A 143 16.44 26.83 12.14
C THR A 143 14.95 26.73 12.44
N ASP A 144 14.46 27.36 13.52
CA ASP A 144 13.03 27.42 13.83
C ASP A 144 12.22 28.15 12.76
N LEU A 145 12.80 29.19 12.15
CA LEU A 145 12.16 29.91 11.05
C LEU A 145 12.09 29.06 9.78
N LEU A 146 13.11 28.24 9.50
CA LEU A 146 13.16 27.37 8.33
C LEU A 146 12.25 26.15 8.46
N LEU A 147 12.34 25.46 9.60
CA LEU A 147 11.75 24.13 9.80
C LEU A 147 10.48 24.15 10.66
N GLY A 148 10.15 25.29 11.26
CA GLY A 148 9.02 25.46 12.18
C GLY A 148 9.46 25.56 13.64
N GLY A 149 8.63 26.22 14.45
CA GLY A 149 8.96 26.48 15.85
C GLY A 149 9.19 25.20 16.66
N GLY A 150 10.35 25.10 17.31
CA GLY A 150 10.76 23.94 18.10
C GLY A 150 11.70 22.99 17.38
N ALA A 151 11.96 23.19 16.08
CA ALA A 151 12.92 22.39 15.31
C ALA A 151 14.36 22.56 15.82
N SER A 152 14.67 23.70 16.44
CA SER A 152 15.97 23.99 17.03
C SER A 152 16.24 23.25 18.36
N ASN A 153 15.27 22.51 18.89
CA ASN A 153 15.36 21.88 20.21
C ASN A 153 16.56 20.91 20.31
N PRO A 154 17.36 20.97 21.39
CA PRO A 154 18.50 20.07 21.62
C PRO A 154 18.20 18.56 21.56
N ASN A 155 16.95 18.15 21.81
CA ASN A 155 16.55 16.75 21.69
C ASN A 155 16.51 16.24 20.24
N GLY A 156 16.41 17.15 19.26
CA GLY A 156 16.36 16.85 17.82
C GLY A 156 17.71 16.97 17.09
N CYS A 157 18.82 17.12 17.82
CA CYS A 157 20.12 17.43 17.22
C CYS A 157 20.72 16.34 16.32
N ARG A 158 20.19 15.12 16.33
CA ARG A 158 20.65 14.13 15.34
C ARG A 158 20.15 14.47 13.94
N GLN A 159 18.97 15.08 13.85
CA GLN A 159 18.31 15.40 12.59
C GLN A 159 18.53 16.86 12.19
N ASN A 160 18.42 17.78 13.16
CA ASN A 160 18.35 19.23 12.91
C ASN A 160 19.62 20.00 13.34
N ALA A 161 20.72 19.32 13.69
CA ALA A 161 21.97 20.02 14.00
C ALA A 161 22.54 20.76 12.77
N VAL A 162 22.45 20.13 11.59
CA VAL A 162 22.86 20.73 10.32
C VAL A 162 21.75 20.57 9.31
N THR A 163 21.33 21.69 8.73
CA THR A 163 20.35 21.72 7.64
C THR A 163 21.04 22.21 6.37
N GLU A 164 21.11 21.38 5.33
CA GLU A 164 21.51 21.85 4.00
C GLU A 164 20.35 22.30 3.13
N SER A 165 20.64 23.24 2.24
CA SER A 165 19.79 23.61 1.12
C SER A 165 20.63 23.84 -0.12
N VAL A 166 20.24 23.26 -1.25
CA VAL A 166 20.75 23.63 -2.56
C VAL A 166 19.65 24.43 -3.24
N ASP A 167 19.82 25.75 -3.24
CA ASP A 167 18.80 26.74 -3.61
C ASP A 167 19.03 27.34 -5.02
N SER A 168 20.12 26.98 -5.69
CA SER A 168 20.31 27.27 -7.12
C SER A 168 20.90 26.10 -7.89
N ILE A 169 20.06 25.53 -8.76
CA ILE A 169 20.44 24.55 -9.77
C ILE A 169 19.95 25.07 -11.11
N THR A 170 20.86 25.24 -12.06
CA THR A 170 20.51 25.74 -13.40
C THR A 170 19.81 24.67 -14.25
N PRO A 171 18.99 25.07 -15.25
CA PRO A 171 18.45 24.15 -16.26
C PRO A 171 19.51 23.30 -16.98
N ALA A 172 20.77 23.74 -17.02
CA ALA A 172 21.86 22.97 -17.62
C ALA A 172 22.40 21.83 -16.73
N GLY A 173 21.85 21.66 -15.52
CA GLY A 173 22.30 20.60 -14.60
C GLY A 173 23.46 21.00 -13.70
N PHE A 174 23.64 22.29 -13.43
CA PHE A 174 24.72 22.76 -12.55
C PHE A 174 24.21 23.37 -11.25
N ILE A 175 24.74 22.89 -10.13
CA ILE A 175 24.66 23.53 -8.82
C ILE A 175 25.48 24.83 -8.88
N GLN A 176 24.87 25.94 -8.47
CA GLN A 176 25.53 27.24 -8.37
C GLN A 176 25.71 27.66 -6.91
N HIS A 177 24.73 27.40 -6.06
CA HIS A 177 24.70 27.89 -4.68
C HIS A 177 24.10 26.87 -3.72
N ALA A 178 24.59 26.88 -2.48
CA ALA A 178 24.05 26.12 -1.38
C ALA A 178 24.22 26.86 -0.05
N VAL A 179 23.37 26.51 0.92
CA VAL A 179 23.39 27.02 2.29
C VAL A 179 23.48 25.84 3.26
N LEU A 180 24.32 25.96 4.27
CA LEU A 180 24.39 25.07 5.43
C LEU A 180 24.05 25.89 6.68
N ILE A 181 23.06 25.46 7.45
CA ILE A 181 22.66 26.13 8.70
C ILE A 181 23.01 25.20 9.86
N LEU A 182 23.87 25.67 10.76
CA LEU A 182 24.29 24.92 11.94
C LEU A 182 23.53 25.47 13.15
N ASN A 183 22.73 24.62 13.78
CA ASN A 183 21.98 24.98 14.98
C ASN A 183 22.91 25.04 16.19
N GLY A 184 23.18 26.25 16.68
CA GLY A 184 24.04 26.51 17.84
C GLY A 184 23.57 25.82 19.12
N LEU A 185 22.25 25.62 19.29
CA LEU A 185 21.68 24.90 20.43
C LEU A 185 22.05 23.40 20.46
N CYS A 186 22.51 22.87 19.33
CA CYS A 186 23.07 21.52 19.21
C CYS A 186 24.56 21.43 19.55
N THR A 187 25.18 22.54 19.97
CA THR A 187 26.57 22.58 20.40
C THR A 187 26.69 23.17 21.79
N GLY A 188 26.89 22.31 22.79
CA GLY A 188 27.17 22.74 24.16
C GLY A 188 28.63 22.49 24.57
N PRO A 189 28.92 22.56 25.88
CA PRO A 189 30.28 22.43 26.39
C PRO A 189 30.85 21.02 26.26
N ASP A 190 30.00 20.01 26.04
CA ASP A 190 30.41 18.61 25.93
C ASP A 190 30.98 18.32 24.53
N PRO A 191 32.20 17.73 24.43
CA PRO A 191 32.81 17.39 23.14
C PRO A 191 31.92 16.48 22.26
N GLU A 192 31.10 15.63 22.87
CA GLU A 192 30.23 14.71 22.16
C GLU A 192 29.16 15.43 21.32
N GLN A 193 28.67 16.58 21.77
CA GLN A 193 27.72 17.40 21.02
C GLN A 193 28.38 18.03 19.78
N GLN A 194 29.62 18.48 19.94
CA GLN A 194 30.43 19.04 18.85
C GLN A 194 30.79 17.96 17.81
N LEU A 195 31.11 16.74 18.26
CA LEU A 195 31.38 15.61 17.38
C LEU A 195 30.13 15.15 16.62
N GLN A 196 28.94 15.20 17.24
CA GLN A 196 27.68 14.95 16.54
C GLN A 196 27.40 16.02 15.48
N MET A 197 27.63 17.29 15.78
CA MET A 197 27.50 18.39 14.82
C MET A 197 28.47 18.18 13.63
N GLN A 198 29.74 17.91 13.90
CA GLN A 198 30.74 17.62 12.87
C GLN A 198 30.33 16.44 11.98
N TYR A 199 29.77 15.39 12.57
CA TYR A 199 29.28 14.22 11.85
C TYR A 199 28.13 14.55 10.90
N GLN A 200 27.14 15.33 11.35
CA GLN A 200 26.06 15.78 10.48
C GLN A 200 26.55 16.74 9.39
N LEU A 201 27.55 17.57 9.72
CA LEU A 201 28.13 18.53 8.78
C LEU A 201 28.88 17.85 7.64
N GLU A 202 29.62 16.77 7.94
CA GLU A 202 30.29 15.95 6.92
C GLU A 202 29.29 15.41 5.90
N ARG A 203 28.17 14.85 6.37
CA ARG A 203 27.09 14.34 5.51
C ARG A 203 26.44 15.47 4.71
N ALA A 204 26.18 16.61 5.33
CA ALA A 204 25.61 17.78 4.68
C ALA A 204 26.49 18.29 3.52
N PHE A 205 27.81 18.29 3.68
CA PHE A 205 28.73 18.59 2.58
C PHE A 205 28.61 17.57 1.43
N GLY A 206 28.52 16.28 1.73
CA GLY A 206 28.26 15.25 0.70
C GLY A 206 26.97 15.54 -0.09
N ARG A 207 25.89 15.86 0.62
CA ARG A 207 24.59 16.24 0.03
C ARG A 207 24.67 17.51 -0.83
N VAL A 208 25.44 18.52 -0.42
CA VAL A 208 25.68 19.77 -1.17
C VAL A 208 26.56 19.54 -2.39
N LEU A 209 27.47 18.56 -2.36
CA LEU A 209 28.26 18.15 -3.52
C LEU A 209 27.45 17.37 -4.57
N GLY A 210 26.20 17.02 -4.26
CA GLY A 210 25.29 16.33 -5.18
C GLY A 210 25.19 14.81 -4.95
N LEU A 211 25.72 14.29 -3.84
CA LEU A 211 25.61 12.87 -3.52
C LEU A 211 24.21 12.50 -3.02
N GLY A 212 23.69 11.40 -3.53
CA GLY A 212 22.50 10.74 -2.99
C GLY A 212 22.82 10.01 -1.69
N TRP A 213 21.78 9.47 -1.06
CA TRP A 213 21.99 8.49 -0.01
C TRP A 213 22.27 7.10 -0.62
N SER A 214 22.85 6.22 0.17
CA SER A 214 23.26 4.87 -0.21
C SER A 214 22.69 3.83 0.76
N GLN A 215 22.24 2.69 0.23
CA GLN A 215 21.88 1.52 1.02
C GLN A 215 22.93 0.43 0.79
N LEU A 216 23.65 0.09 1.85
CA LEU A 216 24.69 -0.93 1.83
C LEU A 216 24.82 -1.47 3.25
N ASN A 217 25.00 -2.78 3.42
CA ASN A 217 25.12 -3.41 4.75
C ASN A 217 23.98 -2.97 5.72
N ASP A 218 22.74 -2.96 5.25
CA ASP A 218 21.60 -2.34 5.95
C ASP A 218 21.30 -2.93 7.34
N ASN A 219 21.81 -4.14 7.58
CA ASN A 219 21.74 -4.82 8.86
C ASN A 219 22.48 -4.09 10.00
N VAL A 220 23.36 -3.14 9.68
CA VAL A 220 23.96 -2.21 10.65
C VAL A 220 22.91 -1.30 11.27
N PHE A 221 21.93 -0.86 10.48
CA PHE A 221 20.79 -0.07 10.95
C PHE A 221 19.68 -0.96 11.53
N THR A 222 19.27 -2.02 10.82
CA THR A 222 18.12 -2.85 11.24
C THR A 222 18.44 -3.79 12.41
N GLY A 223 19.73 -4.03 12.69
CA GLY A 223 20.19 -5.00 13.69
C GLY A 223 19.90 -6.47 13.35
N THR A 224 19.34 -6.75 12.17
CA THR A 224 18.88 -8.08 11.79
C THR A 224 19.31 -8.42 10.35
N PRO A 225 20.14 -9.47 10.15
CA PRO A 225 20.88 -10.20 11.18
C PRO A 225 21.89 -9.29 11.92
N GLN A 226 22.34 -9.69 13.11
CA GLN A 226 23.30 -8.89 13.89
C GLN A 226 24.55 -8.53 13.05
N PRO A 227 24.91 -7.24 12.95
CA PRO A 227 26.00 -6.80 12.08
C PRO A 227 27.35 -7.27 12.59
N THR A 228 28.20 -7.70 11.64
CA THR A 228 29.60 -8.00 11.94
C THR A 228 30.42 -6.73 12.09
N PHE A 229 31.58 -6.83 12.74
CA PHE A 229 32.52 -5.70 12.85
C PHE A 229 32.92 -5.13 11.48
N ALA A 230 33.11 -6.01 10.48
CA ALA A 230 33.53 -5.59 9.15
C ALA A 230 32.40 -4.91 8.36
N GLN A 231 31.15 -5.34 8.53
CA GLN A 231 29.98 -4.62 8.01
C GLN A 231 29.85 -3.23 8.64
N ASN A 232 30.00 -3.10 9.97
CA ASN A 232 30.01 -1.79 10.65
C ASN A 232 31.13 -0.86 10.16
N LEU A 233 32.31 -1.40 9.83
CA LEU A 233 33.45 -0.61 9.35
C LEU A 233 33.29 -0.11 7.91
N ASN A 234 32.44 -0.78 7.12
CA ASN A 234 32.17 -0.48 5.71
C ASN A 234 30.75 0.04 5.49
N TRP A 235 30.06 0.46 6.55
CA TRP A 235 28.76 1.12 6.42
C TRP A 235 28.95 2.59 5.99
N PRO A 236 28.33 3.03 4.88
CA PRO A 236 28.59 4.34 4.28
C PRO A 236 28.24 5.48 5.22
N ILE A 237 28.98 6.59 5.12
CA ILE A 237 28.65 7.84 5.83
C ILE A 237 27.38 8.46 5.24
N MET A 238 27.18 8.30 3.93
CA MET A 238 25.95 8.68 3.21
C MET A 238 24.82 7.65 3.37
N HIS A 239 24.72 6.99 4.52
CA HIS A 239 23.51 6.24 4.86
C HIS A 239 22.32 7.20 5.05
N PRO A 240 21.07 6.78 4.85
CA PRO A 240 19.93 7.68 4.91
C PRO A 240 19.48 7.96 6.36
N ILE A 241 19.55 6.97 7.25
CA ILE A 241 19.00 7.05 8.61
C ILE A 241 20.07 6.75 9.67
N ASP A 242 20.14 7.63 10.66
CA ASP A 242 21.02 7.51 11.82
C ASP A 242 20.65 6.30 12.73
N VAL A 243 21.66 5.52 13.14
CA VAL A 243 21.49 4.39 14.09
C VAL A 243 21.32 4.89 15.52
N ILE A 244 20.41 4.24 16.27
CA ILE A 244 20.17 4.51 17.69
C ILE A 244 20.87 3.47 18.57
N CYS A 245 22.07 3.80 19.06
CA CYS A 245 22.84 2.93 19.97
C CYS A 245 23.60 3.72 21.05
N GLY A 246 23.24 5.00 21.22
CA GLY A 246 23.78 5.92 22.22
C GLY A 246 22.98 7.22 22.23
N LEU A 247 23.53 8.29 22.82
CA LEU A 247 22.97 9.66 22.73
C LEU A 247 23.32 10.35 21.41
N TYR A 248 24.36 9.89 20.71
CA TYR A 248 24.85 10.46 19.45
C TYR A 248 25.13 9.35 18.42
N THR A 249 24.85 9.63 17.15
CA THR A 249 24.93 8.64 16.04
C THR A 249 26.36 8.18 15.80
N TYR A 250 27.33 9.10 15.82
CA TYR A 250 28.72 8.81 15.50
C TYR A 250 29.36 7.76 16.44
N GLN A 251 28.82 7.59 17.65
CA GLN A 251 29.38 6.70 18.68
C GLN A 251 29.31 5.22 18.29
N CYS A 252 28.42 4.88 17.35
CA CYS A 252 28.23 3.52 16.90
C CYS A 252 28.99 3.19 15.62
N LEU A 253 29.49 4.21 14.94
CA LEU A 253 30.27 4.07 13.74
C LEU A 253 31.73 3.83 14.09
N GLN A 254 32.34 2.86 13.43
CA GLN A 254 33.77 2.67 13.52
C GLN A 254 34.46 3.67 12.60
N GLN A 255 35.24 4.61 13.15
CA GLN A 255 35.85 5.72 12.39
C GLN A 255 34.79 6.63 11.73
N PRO A 256 33.95 7.33 12.51
CA PRO A 256 32.78 8.09 12.01
C PRO A 256 33.10 9.23 11.04
N PHE A 257 34.36 9.67 10.96
CA PHE A 257 34.81 10.80 10.15
C PHE A 257 35.70 10.37 8.98
N LYS A 258 35.40 9.19 8.43
CA LYS A 258 36.17 8.58 7.34
C LYS A 258 35.19 8.01 6.31
N LEU A 259 35.29 8.50 5.09
CA LEU A 259 34.54 7.99 3.95
C LEU A 259 34.82 6.50 3.71
N ARG A 260 33.78 5.78 3.32
CA ARG A 260 33.85 4.40 2.86
C ARG A 260 33.99 4.32 1.36
N ASP A 261 34.22 3.11 0.88
CA ASP A 261 34.37 2.82 -0.54
C ASP A 261 33.15 3.26 -1.35
N ASP A 262 31.93 3.08 -0.83
CA ASP A 262 30.69 3.58 -1.45
C ASP A 262 30.59 5.12 -1.51
N ASP A 263 30.98 5.82 -0.43
CA ASP A 263 31.02 7.29 -0.40
C ASP A 263 32.04 7.83 -1.41
N VAL A 264 33.24 7.20 -1.46
CA VAL A 264 34.31 7.53 -2.40
C VAL A 264 33.90 7.22 -3.84
N ALA A 265 33.19 6.12 -4.07
CA ALA A 265 32.68 5.75 -5.37
C ALA A 265 31.72 6.83 -5.90
N SER A 266 30.78 7.25 -5.05
CA SER A 266 29.75 8.23 -5.38
C SER A 266 30.33 9.63 -5.67
N ILE A 267 31.31 10.11 -4.88
CA ILE A 267 31.96 11.40 -5.21
C ILE A 267 32.87 11.31 -6.43
N THR A 268 33.59 10.19 -6.61
CA THR A 268 34.49 9.96 -7.76
C THR A 268 33.73 9.96 -9.06
N MET A 269 32.53 9.43 -9.03
CA MET A 269 31.62 9.39 -10.14
C MET A 269 31.05 10.74 -10.54
N LEU A 270 30.60 11.57 -9.59
CA LEU A 270 30.13 12.92 -9.91
C LEU A 270 31.27 13.76 -10.50
N TYR A 271 32.49 13.54 -10.01
CA TYR A 271 33.65 14.36 -10.33
C TYR A 271 34.84 13.50 -10.78
N PRO A 272 34.77 12.79 -11.92
CA PRO A 272 35.82 11.85 -12.30
C PRO A 272 37.09 12.59 -12.73
N VAL A 273 38.24 12.03 -12.33
CA VAL A 273 39.56 12.44 -12.79
C VAL A 273 39.94 11.61 -14.01
N THR A 274 40.02 12.28 -15.15
CA THR A 274 40.38 11.74 -16.46
C THR A 274 41.75 12.26 -16.88
N ALA A 275 42.33 11.66 -17.93
CA ALA A 275 43.60 12.12 -18.49
C ALA A 275 43.54 13.58 -18.97
N GLY A 276 42.35 14.10 -19.27
CA GLY A 276 42.14 15.47 -19.73
C GLY A 276 42.01 16.51 -18.61
N ASN A 277 41.75 16.10 -17.36
CA ASN A 277 41.46 17.03 -16.26
C ASN A 277 42.29 16.78 -14.98
N VAL A 278 43.27 15.87 -15.03
CA VAL A 278 44.11 15.56 -13.87
C VAL A 278 44.93 16.77 -13.40
N ALA A 279 44.76 17.14 -12.13
CA ALA A 279 45.49 18.21 -11.46
C ALA A 279 46.48 17.67 -10.43
N ALA A 280 47.35 18.54 -9.90
CA ALA A 280 48.30 18.15 -8.85
C ALA A 280 47.58 17.58 -7.61
N GLY A 281 48.06 16.45 -7.08
CA GLY A 281 47.44 15.75 -5.95
C GLY A 281 46.25 14.87 -6.30
N LYS A 282 45.74 14.92 -7.54
CA LYS A 282 44.69 14.02 -8.04
C LYS A 282 45.27 12.80 -8.77
N GLN A 283 44.52 11.71 -8.81
CA GLN A 283 44.88 10.47 -9.50
C GLN A 283 43.75 10.11 -10.46
N LEU A 284 44.07 9.54 -11.64
CA LEU A 284 43.02 9.08 -12.57
C LEU A 284 42.12 8.10 -11.84
N SER A 285 40.81 8.33 -11.92
CA SER A 285 39.82 7.53 -11.18
C SER A 285 39.96 6.05 -11.48
N THR A 286 40.42 5.68 -12.69
CA THR A 286 40.61 4.32 -13.20
C THR A 286 41.94 3.65 -12.83
N THR A 287 42.91 4.35 -12.23
CA THR A 287 44.27 3.80 -11.96
C THR A 287 44.24 2.58 -11.04
N ARG A 288 43.28 2.56 -10.11
CA ARG A 288 43.16 1.56 -9.02
C ARG A 288 41.70 1.19 -8.79
N SER A 289 40.91 1.20 -9.86
CA SER A 289 39.49 0.84 -9.81
C SER A 289 39.03 0.22 -11.12
N SER A 290 37.87 -0.40 -11.07
CA SER A 290 37.15 -0.90 -12.24
C SER A 290 35.76 -0.27 -12.28
N THR A 291 35.15 -0.25 -13.46
CA THR A 291 33.77 0.21 -13.66
C THR A 291 32.92 -0.97 -14.13
N LEU A 292 31.69 -1.05 -13.65
CA LEU A 292 30.78 -2.12 -14.03
C LEU A 292 29.36 -1.55 -14.13
N ASP A 293 28.63 -1.87 -15.19
CA ASP A 293 27.28 -1.35 -15.43
C ASP A 293 26.34 -2.42 -15.97
N GLY A 294 25.04 -2.26 -15.79
CA GLY A 294 24.10 -3.26 -16.27
C GLY A 294 22.64 -2.86 -16.17
N VAL A 295 21.77 -3.78 -16.55
CA VAL A 295 20.31 -3.62 -16.51
C VAL A 295 19.66 -4.81 -15.81
N ILE A 296 18.76 -4.54 -14.87
CA ILE A 296 17.83 -5.51 -14.31
C ILE A 296 16.55 -5.49 -15.15
N LEU A 297 16.15 -6.64 -15.67
CA LEU A 297 14.98 -6.78 -16.55
C LEU A 297 13.96 -7.74 -15.95
N PHE A 298 12.70 -7.47 -16.24
CA PHE A 298 11.65 -8.49 -16.21
C PHE A 298 11.86 -9.50 -17.36
N PRO A 299 11.27 -10.71 -17.27
CA PRO A 299 11.21 -11.64 -18.39
C PRO A 299 10.50 -11.08 -19.64
N SER A 300 9.65 -10.04 -19.48
CA SER A 300 9.08 -9.26 -20.59
C SER A 300 10.11 -8.40 -21.33
N LEU A 301 11.34 -8.31 -20.81
CA LEU A 301 12.45 -7.45 -21.25
C LEU A 301 12.27 -5.94 -20.97
N GLU A 302 11.29 -5.59 -20.14
CA GLU A 302 11.14 -4.24 -19.57
C GLU A 302 12.08 -4.08 -18.38
N GLY A 303 12.65 -2.90 -18.17
CA GLY A 303 13.53 -2.59 -17.06
C GLY A 303 12.84 -2.66 -15.70
N MET A 304 13.58 -3.05 -14.66
CA MET A 304 13.09 -3.04 -13.29
C MET A 304 13.78 -1.92 -12.50
N ALA A 305 13.11 -0.77 -12.37
CA ALA A 305 13.57 0.34 -11.54
C ALA A 305 13.35 0.06 -10.04
N GLY A 306 14.17 0.71 -9.20
CA GLY A 306 13.99 0.70 -7.75
C GLY A 306 14.53 -0.57 -7.08
N VAL A 307 15.53 -1.22 -7.65
CA VAL A 307 16.24 -2.35 -7.06
C VAL A 307 17.58 -1.86 -6.53
N ASN A 308 17.90 -2.16 -5.27
CA ASN A 308 19.26 -1.91 -4.77
C ASN A 308 20.16 -3.06 -5.25
N VAL A 309 21.22 -2.71 -5.98
CA VAL A 309 22.25 -3.65 -6.43
C VAL A 309 23.48 -3.40 -5.58
N VAL A 310 23.92 -4.43 -4.88
CA VAL A 310 25.09 -4.38 -4.00
C VAL A 310 26.18 -5.30 -4.51
N LEU A 311 27.42 -4.89 -4.25
CA LEU A 311 28.61 -5.54 -4.78
C LEU A 311 29.53 -5.96 -3.64
N ARG A 312 29.97 -7.21 -3.71
CA ARG A 312 30.96 -7.80 -2.81
C ARG A 312 32.19 -8.23 -3.59
N ARG A 313 33.36 -7.93 -3.05
CA ARG A 313 34.62 -8.30 -3.69
C ARG A 313 35.10 -9.68 -3.22
N ASN A 314 35.85 -10.33 -4.09
CA ASN A 314 36.57 -11.56 -3.80
C ASN A 314 38.03 -11.38 -4.26
N ALA A 315 38.90 -11.11 -3.29
CA ALA A 315 40.26 -10.63 -3.51
C ALA A 315 41.16 -11.68 -4.19
N LEU A 316 42.00 -11.26 -5.13
CA LEU A 316 42.98 -12.12 -5.81
C LEU A 316 44.42 -11.84 -5.33
N PRO A 317 45.29 -12.88 -5.25
CA PRO A 317 45.07 -14.28 -5.64
C PRO A 317 44.47 -15.19 -4.54
N GLN A 318 44.24 -14.68 -3.34
CA GLN A 318 43.86 -15.51 -2.17
C GLN A 318 42.43 -16.06 -2.24
N GLN A 319 41.58 -15.54 -3.16
CA GLN A 319 40.19 -15.97 -3.35
C GLN A 319 39.38 -15.89 -2.04
N VAL A 320 39.62 -14.82 -1.28
CA VAL A 320 38.89 -14.52 -0.05
C VAL A 320 37.76 -13.58 -0.40
N THR A 321 36.53 -14.05 -0.20
CA THR A 321 35.33 -13.24 -0.38
C THR A 321 35.15 -12.37 0.85
N ASP A 322 34.95 -11.07 0.63
CA ASP A 322 34.67 -10.14 1.70
C ASP A 322 33.38 -10.52 2.43
N THR A 323 33.28 -10.16 3.71
CA THR A 323 32.11 -10.53 4.55
C THR A 323 31.08 -9.40 4.66
N TRP A 324 31.26 -8.38 3.83
CA TRP A 324 30.45 -7.16 3.71
C TRP A 324 30.32 -6.82 2.24
N ASP A 325 29.43 -5.88 1.93
CA ASP A 325 29.31 -5.31 0.59
C ASP A 325 30.06 -3.97 0.55
N ASP A 326 30.71 -3.67 -0.58
CA ASP A 326 31.67 -2.57 -0.74
C ASP A 326 31.05 -1.31 -1.36
N VAL A 327 30.19 -1.50 -2.37
CA VAL A 327 29.52 -0.42 -3.11
C VAL A 327 28.09 -0.83 -3.50
N SER A 328 27.23 0.18 -3.66
CA SER A 328 25.80 0.06 -4.01
C SER A 328 25.45 0.92 -5.23
N ALA A 329 24.41 0.51 -5.94
CA ALA A 329 23.81 1.27 -7.03
C ALA A 329 22.31 0.93 -7.12
N VAL A 330 21.49 1.90 -7.47
CA VAL A 330 20.04 1.67 -7.63
C VAL A 330 19.69 1.57 -9.10
N SER A 331 18.99 0.50 -9.49
CA SER A 331 18.49 0.35 -10.86
C SER A 331 17.45 1.40 -11.18
N GLY A 332 17.52 1.91 -12.41
CA GLY A 332 16.67 2.93 -12.97
C GLY A 332 17.08 4.36 -12.66
N PHE A 333 18.24 4.61 -12.05
CA PHE A 333 18.54 5.93 -11.44
C PHE A 333 18.49 7.07 -12.47
N ASP A 334 18.63 6.78 -13.76
CA ASP A 334 18.52 7.72 -14.86
C ASP A 334 17.12 7.75 -15.50
N PHE A 335 16.22 6.86 -15.08
CA PHE A 335 14.84 6.75 -15.53
C PHE A 335 13.96 7.89 -15.02
N GLN A 336 13.08 8.36 -15.91
CA GLN A 336 12.06 9.32 -15.54
C GLN A 336 10.91 8.65 -14.79
N GLN A 337 10.90 8.77 -13.46
CA GLN A 337 9.82 8.21 -12.66
C GLN A 337 8.53 9.01 -12.73
N ILE A 338 8.58 10.35 -12.83
CA ILE A 338 7.36 11.17 -12.95
C ILE A 338 7.12 11.48 -14.42
N VAL A 339 6.30 10.65 -15.06
CA VAL A 339 5.90 10.79 -16.46
C VAL A 339 4.68 11.68 -16.61
N GLY A 340 3.81 11.66 -15.60
CA GLY A 340 2.47 12.20 -15.69
C GLY A 340 1.54 11.27 -16.46
N ASN A 341 0.25 11.51 -16.33
CA ASN A 341 -0.81 10.72 -16.96
C ASN A 341 -1.99 11.65 -17.31
N PRO A 342 -3.04 11.16 -17.99
CA PRO A 342 -4.21 11.97 -18.35
C PRO A 342 -4.99 12.54 -17.16
N ILE A 343 -4.80 12.01 -15.94
CA ILE A 343 -5.44 12.46 -14.70
C ILE A 343 -4.59 13.57 -14.04
N THR A 344 -3.28 13.33 -13.93
CA THR A 344 -2.30 14.21 -13.29
C THR A 344 -1.17 14.53 -14.28
N PRO A 345 -1.09 15.76 -14.82
CA PRO A 345 -0.07 16.12 -15.79
C PRO A 345 1.33 16.15 -15.15
N LYS A 346 2.36 15.95 -15.98
CA LYS A 346 3.76 16.03 -15.55
C LYS A 346 4.08 17.42 -14.97
N PRO A 347 4.64 17.53 -13.76
CA PRO A 347 5.09 18.82 -13.22
C PRO A 347 6.26 19.41 -14.02
N THR A 348 6.34 20.74 -14.06
CA THR A 348 7.45 21.46 -14.74
C THR A 348 8.59 21.86 -13.82
N SER A 349 8.47 21.58 -12.52
CA SER A 349 9.52 21.83 -11.53
C SER A 349 10.71 20.88 -11.71
N MET A 350 11.84 21.23 -11.09
CA MET A 350 13.02 20.36 -11.06
C MET A 350 12.70 18.96 -10.53
N ALA A 351 11.92 18.85 -9.45
CA ALA A 351 11.53 17.57 -8.85
C ALA A 351 10.70 16.69 -9.82
N GLY A 352 9.87 17.29 -10.67
CA GLY A 352 9.12 16.56 -11.72
C GLY A 352 9.92 16.28 -12.99
N SER A 353 11.19 16.69 -13.02
CA SER A 353 12.04 16.67 -14.21
C SER A 353 13.32 15.84 -14.01
N LEU A 354 13.27 14.83 -13.14
CA LEU A 354 14.41 13.94 -12.91
C LEU A 354 14.37 12.75 -13.87
N GLY A 355 15.50 12.47 -14.53
CA GLY A 355 15.64 11.35 -15.48
C GLY A 355 14.94 11.53 -16.83
N ALA A 356 15.09 10.55 -17.72
CA ALA A 356 14.42 10.54 -19.03
C ALA A 356 13.84 9.15 -19.37
N LEU A 357 12.88 9.13 -20.30
CA LEU A 357 12.29 7.89 -20.83
C LEU A 357 13.08 7.29 -21.99
N THR A 358 13.88 8.09 -22.70
CA THR A 358 14.59 7.64 -23.89
C THR A 358 15.98 7.11 -23.52
N PRO A 359 16.42 5.98 -24.08
CA PRO A 359 17.82 5.55 -23.97
C PRO A 359 18.80 6.63 -24.43
N VAL A 360 19.91 6.81 -23.72
CA VAL A 360 21.06 7.54 -24.27
C VAL A 360 21.89 6.58 -25.10
N THR A 361 22.32 7.02 -26.29
CA THR A 361 23.17 6.24 -27.21
C THR A 361 24.67 6.38 -26.92
N SER A 362 25.06 6.91 -25.76
CA SER A 362 26.44 7.33 -25.46
C SER A 362 27.47 6.20 -25.49
N ARG A 363 27.06 4.91 -25.43
CA ARG A 363 28.00 3.77 -25.31
C ARG A 363 27.80 2.60 -26.30
N GLY A 364 27.06 2.80 -27.38
CA GLY A 364 26.92 1.79 -28.45
C GLY A 364 25.99 0.60 -28.15
N TYR A 365 25.35 0.58 -26.99
CA TYR A 365 24.24 -0.32 -26.63
C TYR A 365 22.99 0.52 -26.29
N LEU A 366 21.80 0.06 -26.70
CA LEU A 366 20.53 0.66 -26.30
C LEU A 366 20.26 0.25 -24.84
N GLN A 367 20.58 1.12 -23.89
CA GLN A 367 20.33 0.87 -22.47
C GLN A 367 18.88 1.21 -22.13
N ASP A 368 18.18 0.26 -21.49
CA ASP A 368 16.86 0.54 -20.92
C ASP A 368 17.06 1.37 -19.66
N PRO A 369 16.70 2.68 -19.66
CA PRO A 369 16.94 3.53 -18.51
C PRO A 369 16.17 3.06 -17.28
N GLU A 370 15.05 2.33 -17.43
CA GLU A 370 14.27 1.86 -16.28
C GLU A 370 15.01 0.81 -15.45
N GLY A 371 15.80 -0.06 -16.08
CA GLY A 371 16.53 -1.13 -15.40
C GLY A 371 17.98 -0.79 -15.07
N TYR A 372 18.50 0.35 -15.52
CA TYR A 372 19.94 0.62 -15.60
C TYR A 372 20.57 0.98 -14.25
N PHE A 373 21.76 0.45 -13.97
CA PHE A 373 22.59 0.82 -12.83
C PHE A 373 24.07 0.74 -13.22
N ILE A 374 24.91 1.36 -12.42
CA ILE A 374 26.35 1.39 -12.63
C ILE A 374 27.10 1.57 -11.31
N PHE A 375 28.20 0.82 -11.21
CA PHE A 375 29.26 0.94 -10.24
C PHE A 375 30.45 1.65 -10.92
N PRO A 376 30.50 2.99 -10.84
CA PRO A 376 31.45 3.81 -11.59
C PRO A 376 32.90 3.63 -11.10
N TRP A 377 33.06 3.29 -9.82
CA TRP A 377 34.34 3.11 -9.17
C TRP A 377 34.24 1.96 -8.18
N ILE A 378 34.86 0.84 -8.51
CA ILE A 378 35.01 -0.31 -7.62
C ILE A 378 36.46 -0.34 -7.16
N PRO A 379 36.75 -0.18 -5.86
CA PRO A 379 38.12 -0.08 -5.37
C PRO A 379 38.92 -1.33 -5.67
N LEU A 380 40.22 -1.14 -5.91
CA LEU A 380 41.21 -2.20 -5.80
C LEU A 380 42.23 -1.85 -4.69
N PRO A 381 42.22 -2.55 -3.54
CA PRO A 381 43.13 -2.35 -2.41
C PRO A 381 44.59 -2.57 -2.75
N SER A 382 45.46 -1.80 -2.10
CA SER A 382 46.91 -1.80 -2.33
C SER A 382 47.51 -3.21 -2.25
N GLY A 383 48.29 -3.60 -3.26
CA GLY A 383 48.89 -4.94 -3.34
C GLY A 383 48.09 -5.96 -4.16
N GLU A 384 46.81 -5.71 -4.43
CA GLU A 384 46.02 -6.54 -5.36
C GLU A 384 46.25 -6.13 -6.82
N THR A 385 46.22 -7.11 -7.71
CA THR A 385 46.35 -6.96 -9.17
C THR A 385 45.04 -7.11 -9.94
N GLY A 386 44.00 -7.60 -9.27
CA GLY A 386 42.65 -7.82 -9.81
C GLY A 386 41.74 -8.38 -8.73
N GLN A 387 40.47 -8.59 -9.07
CA GLN A 387 39.43 -9.08 -8.17
C GLN A 387 38.37 -9.87 -8.93
N ASP A 388 37.73 -10.80 -8.22
CA ASP A 388 36.43 -11.33 -8.63
C ASP A 388 35.35 -10.51 -7.91
N ILE A 389 34.15 -10.47 -8.48
CA ILE A 389 33.04 -9.68 -7.97
C ILE A 389 31.82 -10.58 -7.84
N LEU A 390 31.12 -10.48 -6.72
CA LEU A 390 29.80 -11.05 -6.48
C LEU A 390 28.80 -9.91 -6.34
N MET A 391 27.89 -9.75 -7.29
CA MET A 391 26.78 -8.81 -7.17
C MET A 391 25.52 -9.54 -6.75
N HIS A 392 24.66 -8.86 -6.01
CA HIS A 392 23.32 -9.34 -5.75
C HIS A 392 22.33 -8.19 -5.59
N THR A 393 21.04 -8.51 -5.67
CA THR A 393 19.94 -7.56 -5.52
C THR A 393 19.29 -7.68 -4.15
N GLU A 394 18.86 -6.54 -3.63
CA GLU A 394 18.02 -6.46 -2.45
C GLU A 394 16.94 -5.38 -2.63
N ALA A 395 15.89 -5.47 -1.82
CA ALA A 395 14.86 -4.45 -1.80
C ALA A 395 15.41 -3.16 -1.18
N ILE A 396 14.99 -2.02 -1.71
CA ILE A 396 15.21 -0.74 -1.05
C ILE A 396 14.41 -0.76 0.26
N ASN A 397 15.05 -0.42 1.37
CA ASN A 397 14.39 -0.30 2.66
C ASN A 397 13.25 0.73 2.52
N PRO A 398 11.99 0.38 2.91
CA PRO A 398 10.87 1.31 2.79
C PRO A 398 11.05 2.65 3.51
N LEU A 399 11.95 2.71 4.52
CA LEU A 399 12.30 3.93 5.23
C LEU A 399 13.19 4.88 4.38
N TYR A 400 13.75 4.41 3.26
CA TYR A 400 14.65 5.16 2.39
C TYR A 400 13.90 5.74 1.20
N THR A 401 12.85 6.49 1.52
CA THR A 401 12.01 7.25 0.60
C THR A 401 12.00 8.72 1.04
N GLY A 402 11.34 9.60 0.29
CA GLY A 402 11.26 11.02 0.63
C GLY A 402 12.64 11.69 0.61
N GLU A 403 12.96 12.39 1.69
CA GLU A 403 14.26 13.05 1.91
C GLU A 403 15.42 12.06 2.03
N TYR A 404 15.12 10.84 2.49
CA TYR A 404 16.05 9.75 2.70
C TYR A 404 16.14 8.82 1.48
N SER A 405 15.65 9.27 0.32
CA SER A 405 15.67 8.47 -0.90
C SER A 405 17.09 8.10 -1.30
N ILE A 406 17.31 6.81 -1.54
CA ILE A 406 18.49 6.33 -2.25
C ILE A 406 18.26 6.46 -3.76
N GLY A 407 19.21 7.07 -4.47
CA GLY A 407 19.00 7.52 -5.84
C GLY A 407 18.02 8.70 -5.96
N PRO A 408 17.68 9.15 -7.17
CA PRO A 408 16.85 10.34 -7.40
C PRO A 408 15.35 10.08 -7.21
N TYR A 409 14.97 9.24 -6.24
CA TYR A 409 13.64 8.63 -6.10
C TYR A 409 12.88 9.05 -4.85
N PRO A 410 12.34 10.28 -4.79
CA PRO A 410 11.80 10.82 -3.55
C PRO A 410 10.40 10.30 -3.19
N ALA A 411 9.54 9.92 -4.13
CA ALA A 411 8.10 9.87 -3.82
C ALA A 411 7.57 8.53 -3.29
N SER A 412 8.23 7.40 -3.58
CA SER A 412 7.96 6.03 -3.10
C SER A 412 8.74 5.04 -3.97
N THR A 413 9.35 4.02 -3.37
CA THR A 413 9.97 2.93 -4.12
C THR A 413 8.94 1.86 -4.46
N VAL A 414 9.09 1.23 -5.64
CA VAL A 414 8.35 0.00 -5.95
C VAL A 414 9.14 -1.14 -5.32
N THR A 415 8.48 -2.01 -4.54
CA THR A 415 9.16 -3.21 -4.04
C THR A 415 9.60 -4.05 -5.24
N PRO A 416 10.88 -4.46 -5.34
CA PRO A 416 11.34 -5.30 -6.43
C PRO A 416 10.54 -6.59 -6.55
N SER A 417 10.39 -7.07 -7.78
CA SER A 417 9.72 -8.35 -8.03
C SER A 417 10.70 -9.50 -8.07
N GLY A 418 10.22 -10.66 -7.64
CA GLY A 418 10.95 -11.91 -7.76
C GLY A 418 11.96 -12.15 -6.65
N SER A 419 12.77 -13.20 -6.84
CA SER A 419 13.78 -13.62 -5.85
C SER A 419 15.08 -12.84 -6.03
N SER A 420 15.77 -12.55 -4.92
CA SER A 420 17.15 -12.04 -4.95
C SER A 420 18.03 -12.97 -5.80
N THR A 421 18.83 -12.36 -6.67
CA THR A 421 19.71 -13.03 -7.61
C THR A 421 21.14 -12.63 -7.30
N ALA A 422 22.07 -13.59 -7.36
CA ALA A 422 23.49 -13.35 -7.13
C ALA A 422 24.33 -13.81 -8.33
N TRP A 423 25.32 -13.01 -8.71
CA TRP A 423 26.10 -13.19 -9.93
C TRP A 423 27.58 -12.99 -9.68
N ARG A 424 28.39 -13.91 -10.20
CA ARG A 424 29.85 -13.88 -10.03
C ARG A 424 30.55 -13.54 -11.34
N PHE A 425 31.49 -12.62 -11.26
CA PHE A 425 32.36 -12.19 -12.35
C PHE A 425 33.81 -12.36 -11.94
N ASN A 426 34.63 -12.88 -12.85
CA ASN A 426 36.02 -13.18 -12.57
C ASN A 426 36.95 -12.29 -13.40
N ASP A 427 38.21 -12.20 -12.96
CA ASP A 427 39.31 -11.55 -13.69
C ASP A 427 39.09 -10.04 -13.96
N ILE A 428 38.46 -9.34 -13.03
CA ILE A 428 38.28 -7.89 -13.11
C ILE A 428 39.59 -7.20 -12.72
N THR A 429 40.13 -6.36 -13.62
CA THR A 429 41.40 -5.65 -13.41
C THR A 429 41.21 -4.13 -13.51
N PRO A 430 42.13 -3.31 -12.95
CA PRO A 430 42.00 -1.86 -13.00
C PRO A 430 41.87 -1.32 -14.43
N GLY A 431 41.03 -0.30 -14.59
CA GLY A 431 40.75 0.34 -15.88
C GLY A 431 39.82 -0.43 -16.81
N TRP A 432 39.27 -1.57 -16.38
CA TRP A 432 38.26 -2.29 -17.14
C TRP A 432 36.85 -1.73 -16.93
N SER A 433 36.04 -1.79 -18.00
CA SER A 433 34.60 -1.57 -18.00
C SER A 433 33.88 -2.83 -18.50
N ARG A 434 32.79 -3.24 -17.84
CA ARG A 434 31.97 -4.39 -18.24
C ARG A 434 30.48 -4.10 -18.09
N PHE A 435 29.73 -4.36 -19.16
CA PHE A 435 28.28 -4.30 -19.20
C PHE A 435 27.66 -5.68 -18.98
N PHE A 436 26.53 -5.76 -18.28
CA PHE A 436 25.78 -7.01 -18.14
C PHE A 436 24.26 -6.78 -18.14
N GLN A 437 23.53 -7.88 -18.36
CA GLN A 437 22.07 -7.87 -18.45
C GLN A 437 21.54 -9.06 -17.66
N GLU A 438 20.63 -8.80 -16.73
CA GLU A 438 20.06 -9.82 -15.87
C GLU A 438 18.55 -9.84 -15.96
N ILE A 439 17.99 -11.03 -16.08
CA ILE A 439 16.54 -11.25 -16.07
C ILE A 439 16.17 -11.78 -14.69
N ALA A 440 15.39 -11.01 -13.95
CA ALA A 440 14.90 -11.39 -12.63
C ALA A 440 14.08 -12.68 -12.73
N GLN A 441 14.20 -13.54 -11.72
CA GLN A 441 13.48 -14.81 -11.62
C GLN A 441 12.27 -14.68 -10.70
N ASN A 442 11.26 -15.54 -10.89
CA ASN A 442 10.03 -15.57 -10.08
C ASN A 442 9.24 -14.24 -10.08
N THR A 443 9.26 -13.53 -11.20
CA THR A 443 8.61 -12.22 -11.39
C THR A 443 7.60 -12.29 -12.54
N ALA A 444 6.83 -11.22 -12.75
CA ALA A 444 5.88 -11.07 -13.85
C ALA A 444 6.55 -11.34 -15.21
N THR A 445 5.98 -12.25 -15.99
CA THR A 445 6.59 -12.75 -17.24
C THR A 445 6.07 -12.08 -18.50
N THR A 446 4.98 -11.32 -18.39
CA THR A 446 4.29 -10.72 -19.54
C THR A 446 3.87 -9.29 -19.24
N CYS A 447 3.89 -8.46 -20.27
CA CYS A 447 3.29 -7.13 -20.26
C CYS A 447 2.35 -7.04 -21.49
N SER A 448 1.07 -7.27 -21.23
CA SER A 448 0.02 -7.36 -22.25
C SER A 448 -1.29 -6.87 -21.65
N THR A 449 -1.91 -5.85 -22.27
CA THR A 449 -3.12 -5.18 -21.77
C THR A 449 -4.32 -5.38 -22.72
N PRO A 450 -4.67 -6.61 -23.13
CA PRO A 450 -5.68 -6.82 -24.17
C PRO A 450 -7.10 -6.46 -23.71
N GLY A 451 -7.28 -6.21 -22.40
CA GLY A 451 -8.57 -5.94 -21.77
C GLY A 451 -8.98 -4.47 -21.79
N ASP A 452 -8.05 -3.54 -22.01
CA ASP A 452 -8.33 -2.11 -22.05
C ASP A 452 -8.29 -1.51 -23.46
N GLY A 453 -8.75 -0.25 -23.55
CA GLY A 453 -8.75 0.51 -24.79
C GLY A 453 -7.87 1.76 -24.71
N THR A 454 -8.10 2.67 -25.63
CA THR A 454 -7.42 3.98 -25.67
C THR A 454 -8.40 5.09 -25.30
N GLN A 455 -7.91 6.31 -25.04
CA GLN A 455 -8.78 7.46 -24.75
C GLN A 455 -9.81 7.74 -25.86
N THR A 456 -9.46 7.47 -27.11
CA THR A 456 -10.33 7.67 -28.28
C THR A 456 -11.19 6.47 -28.62
N SER A 457 -10.82 5.27 -28.14
CA SER A 457 -11.59 4.04 -28.30
C SER A 457 -11.47 3.19 -27.03
N PRO A 458 -12.14 3.56 -25.92
CA PRO A 458 -12.07 2.81 -24.68
C PRO A 458 -12.71 1.44 -24.82
N ALA A 459 -12.21 0.43 -24.10
CA ALA A 459 -12.86 -0.87 -24.02
C ALA A 459 -14.20 -0.77 -23.28
N ALA A 460 -15.13 -1.69 -23.50
CA ALA A 460 -16.35 -1.71 -22.70
C ALA A 460 -16.07 -2.33 -21.32
N VAL A 461 -16.63 -1.76 -20.26
CA VAL A 461 -16.60 -2.39 -18.94
C VAL A 461 -17.22 -3.79 -19.01
N PRO A 462 -16.54 -4.84 -18.49
CA PRO A 462 -17.10 -6.20 -18.50
C PRO A 462 -18.44 -6.27 -17.78
N GLN A 463 -19.37 -7.12 -18.25
CA GLN A 463 -20.74 -7.16 -17.73
C GLN A 463 -20.81 -7.41 -16.21
N GLY A 464 -19.89 -8.20 -15.64
CA GLY A 464 -19.85 -8.43 -14.20
C GLY A 464 -19.43 -7.21 -13.40
N GLY A 465 -18.90 -6.16 -14.03
CA GLY A 465 -18.34 -4.98 -13.40
C GLY A 465 -16.96 -5.21 -12.79
N TRP A 466 -16.36 -6.40 -12.93
CA TRP A 466 -15.06 -6.77 -12.37
C TRP A 466 -14.10 -7.17 -13.48
N TRP A 467 -12.84 -6.76 -13.35
CA TRP A 467 -11.76 -7.24 -14.19
C TRP A 467 -10.42 -7.12 -13.49
N THR A 468 -9.47 -7.92 -13.96
CA THR A 468 -8.07 -7.81 -13.58
C THR A 468 -7.30 -7.46 -14.84
N ASP A 469 -6.45 -6.46 -14.75
CA ASP A 469 -5.56 -6.06 -15.83
C ASP A 469 -4.26 -5.54 -15.22
N LEU A 470 -3.42 -4.96 -16.07
CA LEU A 470 -2.11 -4.45 -15.69
C LEU A 470 -1.87 -3.07 -16.30
N ILE A 471 -1.15 -2.23 -15.57
CA ILE A 471 -0.65 -0.96 -16.09
C ILE A 471 0.81 -1.18 -16.49
N CYS A 472 1.09 -1.54 -17.74
CA CYS A 472 2.45 -1.79 -18.20
C CYS A 472 2.81 -1.05 -19.49
N GLY A 473 4.11 -0.91 -19.76
CA GLY A 473 4.58 -0.26 -20.98
C GLY A 473 4.40 -1.10 -22.24
N SER A 474 3.83 -0.55 -23.33
CA SER A 474 3.46 -1.35 -24.52
C SER A 474 4.61 -2.24 -25.05
N ASN A 475 4.36 -3.55 -25.16
CA ASN A 475 5.32 -4.53 -25.72
C ASN A 475 5.67 -4.30 -27.20
N SER A 476 4.94 -3.43 -27.90
CA SER A 476 5.14 -3.15 -29.33
C SER A 476 6.27 -2.15 -29.60
N ASN A 477 6.65 -1.38 -28.58
CA ASN A 477 7.81 -0.50 -28.59
C ASN A 477 8.46 -0.56 -27.20
N ARG A 478 9.69 -1.07 -27.11
CA ARG A 478 10.51 -1.15 -25.88
C ARG A 478 10.68 0.19 -25.12
N TRP A 479 10.07 1.28 -25.58
CA TRP A 479 10.25 2.65 -25.12
C TRP A 479 8.95 3.36 -24.72
N SER A 480 7.81 2.65 -24.61
CA SER A 480 6.55 3.26 -24.13
C SER A 480 6.27 2.89 -22.69
N PHE A 481 6.81 3.68 -21.76
CA PHE A 481 6.65 3.46 -20.32
C PHE A 481 5.40 4.10 -19.73
N ALA A 482 4.65 4.88 -20.51
CA ALA A 482 3.41 5.49 -20.07
C ALA A 482 2.23 4.63 -20.50
N HIS A 483 1.36 4.28 -19.55
CA HIS A 483 0.14 3.55 -19.85
C HIS A 483 -1.01 3.99 -18.96
N SER A 484 -2.18 4.10 -19.58
CA SER A 484 -3.45 4.38 -18.92
C SER A 484 -4.48 3.43 -19.51
N ALA A 485 -5.08 2.60 -18.67
CA ALA A 485 -6.14 1.69 -19.07
C ALA A 485 -7.44 2.48 -19.26
N TRP A 486 -8.05 2.40 -20.45
CA TRP A 486 -9.31 3.11 -20.76
C TRP A 486 -10.48 2.16 -20.93
N THR A 487 -11.55 2.42 -20.17
CA THR A 487 -12.83 1.72 -20.30
C THR A 487 -13.99 2.71 -20.49
N SER A 488 -15.14 2.20 -20.93
CA SER A 488 -16.36 2.96 -21.15
C SER A 488 -17.57 2.27 -20.52
N LEU A 489 -18.48 3.09 -19.97
CA LEU A 489 -19.69 2.64 -19.31
C LEU A 489 -20.86 3.56 -19.67
N PRO A 490 -21.96 3.03 -20.24
CA PRO A 490 -23.22 3.76 -20.36
C PRO A 490 -23.82 4.02 -18.98
N ILE A 491 -24.26 5.25 -18.73
CA ILE A 491 -24.84 5.70 -17.46
C ILE A 491 -26.21 6.33 -17.71
N GLN A 492 -27.20 5.97 -16.89
CA GLN A 492 -28.54 6.58 -16.93
C GLN A 492 -28.54 7.96 -16.25
N ALA A 493 -29.54 8.77 -16.58
CA ALA A 493 -29.76 10.03 -15.89
C ALA A 493 -30.03 9.81 -14.38
N ASN A 494 -29.55 10.74 -13.56
CA ASN A 494 -29.72 10.74 -12.11
C ASN A 494 -29.21 9.44 -11.47
N ARG A 495 -27.95 9.11 -11.79
CA ARG A 495 -27.24 7.97 -11.23
C ARG A 495 -25.89 8.39 -10.66
N SER A 496 -25.49 7.71 -9.59
CA SER A 496 -24.10 7.69 -9.15
C SER A 496 -23.50 6.29 -9.27
N LEU A 497 -22.17 6.22 -9.31
CA LEU A 497 -21.41 4.99 -9.25
C LEU A 497 -20.17 5.16 -8.36
N THR A 498 -19.62 4.03 -7.92
CA THR A 498 -18.29 3.96 -7.31
C THR A 498 -17.38 3.11 -8.19
N ILE A 499 -16.19 3.61 -8.50
CA ILE A 499 -15.11 2.87 -9.14
C ILE A 499 -14.12 2.49 -8.04
N GLU A 500 -13.75 1.22 -7.96
CA GLU A 500 -12.81 0.68 -6.98
C GLU A 500 -11.65 0.02 -7.74
N VAL A 501 -10.41 0.38 -7.44
CA VAL A 501 -9.22 -0.21 -8.07
C VAL A 501 -8.26 -0.64 -6.98
N THR A 502 -8.01 -1.94 -6.90
CA THR A 502 -7.10 -2.55 -5.93
C THR A 502 -5.82 -2.95 -6.64
N ALA A 503 -4.69 -2.36 -6.24
CA ALA A 503 -3.37 -2.79 -6.70
C ALA A 503 -3.04 -4.17 -6.13
N LEU A 504 -2.43 -5.03 -6.95
CA LEU A 504 -2.11 -6.40 -6.61
C LEU A 504 -0.58 -6.63 -6.68
N ASP A 505 -0.09 -7.61 -5.93
CA ASP A 505 1.25 -8.14 -6.05
C ASP A 505 1.31 -9.30 -7.07
N GLU A 506 2.47 -9.93 -7.20
CA GLU A 506 2.73 -11.03 -8.13
C GLU A 506 1.94 -12.31 -7.79
N THR A 507 1.44 -12.42 -6.56
CA THR A 507 0.58 -13.53 -6.11
C THR A 507 -0.90 -13.25 -6.34
N GLY A 508 -1.24 -12.03 -6.75
CA GLY A 508 -2.62 -11.56 -6.90
C GLY A 508 -3.23 -11.05 -5.59
N THR A 509 -2.41 -10.79 -4.56
CA THR A 509 -2.86 -10.27 -3.26
C THR A 509 -2.83 -8.74 -3.26
N ALA A 510 -3.79 -8.11 -2.57
CA ALA A 510 -3.84 -6.65 -2.48
C ALA A 510 -2.59 -6.07 -1.82
N THR A 511 -2.00 -5.03 -2.42
CA THR A 511 -0.73 -4.44 -1.96
C THR A 511 -0.68 -2.93 -2.16
N ALA A 512 0.08 -2.23 -1.32
CA ALA A 512 0.40 -0.81 -1.48
C ALA A 512 1.80 -0.58 -2.09
N ASN A 513 2.54 -1.66 -2.37
CA ASN A 513 3.98 -1.60 -2.68
C ASN A 513 4.30 -1.66 -4.19
N LYS A 514 3.27 -1.69 -5.04
CA LYS A 514 3.36 -1.89 -6.50
C LYS A 514 2.78 -0.70 -7.27
N LEU A 515 1.67 -0.94 -7.97
CA LEU A 515 0.88 0.08 -8.66
C LEU A 515 0.29 1.07 -7.64
N ARG A 516 0.32 2.37 -7.95
CA ARG A 516 -0.41 3.41 -7.22
C ARG A 516 -1.59 3.89 -8.07
N PRO A 517 -2.77 3.27 -7.98
CA PRO A 517 -3.84 3.54 -8.92
C PRO A 517 -4.47 4.91 -8.69
N VAL A 518 -4.49 5.73 -9.74
CA VAL A 518 -5.28 6.96 -9.87
C VAL A 518 -6.35 6.80 -10.93
N MET A 519 -7.46 7.53 -10.81
CA MET A 519 -8.60 7.38 -11.71
C MET A 519 -9.16 8.73 -12.16
N GLY A 520 -9.64 8.77 -13.40
CA GLY A 520 -10.33 9.92 -13.96
C GLY A 520 -11.57 9.51 -14.74
N VAL A 521 -12.59 10.37 -14.74
CA VAL A 521 -13.84 10.18 -15.46
C VAL A 521 -14.13 11.40 -16.33
N TRP A 522 -14.46 11.13 -17.59
CA TRP A 522 -14.85 12.10 -18.60
C TRP A 522 -16.21 11.74 -19.17
N HIS A 523 -16.91 12.75 -19.66
CA HIS A 523 -18.00 12.55 -20.60
C HIS A 523 -17.43 11.98 -21.92
N ALA A 524 -18.23 11.19 -22.65
CA ALA A 524 -17.84 10.69 -23.98
C ALA A 524 -17.57 11.82 -24.97
N THR A 525 -18.24 12.96 -24.80
CA THR A 525 -18.11 14.15 -25.67
C THR A 525 -16.91 15.02 -25.37
N ASP A 526 -16.20 14.81 -24.26
CA ASP A 526 -15.05 15.66 -23.94
C ASP A 526 -13.93 15.52 -24.97
N ALA A 527 -13.17 16.59 -25.18
CA ALA A 527 -12.02 16.53 -26.07
C ALA A 527 -10.95 15.56 -25.53
N THR A 528 -10.38 14.74 -26.41
CA THR A 528 -9.20 13.91 -26.09
C THR A 528 -8.06 14.79 -25.58
N GLY A 529 -7.35 14.34 -24.54
CA GLY A 529 -6.27 15.09 -23.89
C GLY A 529 -6.72 16.18 -22.90
N SER A 530 -8.03 16.38 -22.69
CA SER A 530 -8.52 17.23 -21.60
C SER A 530 -8.35 16.54 -20.23
N THR A 531 -8.28 17.33 -19.16
CA THR A 531 -8.33 16.83 -17.78
C THR A 531 -9.73 16.25 -17.47
N PRO A 532 -9.87 15.32 -16.50
CA PRO A 532 -11.17 14.76 -16.13
C PRO A 532 -12.20 15.85 -15.82
N SER A 533 -13.39 15.74 -16.41
CA SER A 533 -14.47 16.73 -16.26
C SER A 533 -15.56 16.31 -15.28
N VAL A 534 -15.73 15.00 -15.06
CA VAL A 534 -16.79 14.44 -14.21
C VAL A 534 -16.28 14.23 -12.79
N ALA A 535 -15.17 13.49 -12.66
CA ALA A 535 -14.57 13.16 -11.36
C ALA A 535 -13.11 12.74 -11.55
N ALA A 536 -12.28 12.95 -10.54
CA ALA A 536 -10.90 12.47 -10.51
C ALA A 536 -10.46 12.14 -9.08
N VAL A 537 -9.57 11.17 -8.96
CA VAL A 537 -8.76 10.94 -7.77
C VAL A 537 -7.30 10.92 -8.22
N VAL A 538 -6.52 11.87 -7.72
CA VAL A 538 -5.14 12.16 -8.19
C VAL A 538 -4.07 11.54 -7.28
N THR A 539 -4.47 10.90 -6.19
CA THR A 539 -3.60 10.23 -5.21
C THR A 539 -4.14 8.82 -4.96
N ALA A 540 -3.25 7.82 -4.90
CA ALA A 540 -3.66 6.44 -4.64
C ALA A 540 -4.05 6.18 -3.18
N PHE A 541 -4.74 5.06 -2.95
CA PHE A 541 -5.00 4.44 -1.64
C PHE A 541 -5.89 5.24 -0.67
N ASN A 542 -6.94 5.89 -1.17
CA ASN A 542 -7.91 6.64 -0.37
C ASN A 542 -9.03 5.78 0.26
N SER A 543 -8.83 4.47 0.40
CA SER A 543 -9.82 3.51 0.93
C SER A 543 -9.34 2.87 2.24
N VAL A 544 -10.26 2.27 2.99
CA VAL A 544 -9.94 1.44 4.18
C VAL A 544 -9.39 0.07 3.83
N SER A 545 -9.55 -0.38 2.58
CA SER A 545 -9.02 -1.65 2.07
C SER A 545 -7.60 -1.47 1.53
N THR A 546 -6.68 -2.35 1.94
CA THR A 546 -5.28 -2.35 1.48
C THR A 546 -5.18 -2.29 -0.04
N GLY A 547 -4.31 -1.43 -0.56
CA GLY A 547 -4.05 -1.30 -2.00
C GLY A 547 -5.20 -0.70 -2.82
N MET A 548 -6.32 -0.30 -2.21
CA MET A 548 -7.51 0.15 -2.94
C MET A 548 -7.60 1.67 -3.03
N THR A 549 -7.80 2.17 -4.25
CA THR A 549 -8.27 3.54 -4.52
C THR A 549 -9.74 3.49 -4.95
N THR A 550 -10.55 4.43 -4.48
CA THR A 550 -11.95 4.59 -4.84
C THR A 550 -12.23 5.96 -5.46
N LEU A 551 -13.16 6.02 -6.41
CA LEU A 551 -13.65 7.25 -7.04
C LEU A 551 -15.16 7.19 -7.18
N ALA A 552 -15.87 8.15 -6.58
CA ALA A 552 -17.30 8.34 -6.79
C ALA A 552 -17.53 9.27 -7.99
N ALA A 553 -18.49 8.92 -8.85
CA ALA A 553 -18.92 9.75 -9.96
C ALA A 553 -20.45 9.76 -10.05
N GLN A 554 -21.00 10.81 -10.65
CA GLN A 554 -22.45 10.95 -10.83
C GLN A 554 -22.80 11.64 -12.14
N SER A 555 -23.98 11.34 -12.67
CA SER A 555 -24.53 12.00 -13.84
C SER A 555 -25.98 12.42 -13.61
N SER A 556 -26.31 13.66 -13.96
CA SER A 556 -27.70 14.16 -13.99
C SER A 556 -28.42 13.84 -15.30
N GLN A 557 -27.70 13.43 -16.35
CA GLN A 557 -28.25 13.09 -17.66
C GLN A 557 -27.75 11.72 -18.12
N ALA A 558 -28.46 11.07 -19.04
CA ALA A 558 -27.97 9.84 -19.63
C ALA A 558 -26.73 10.15 -20.48
N ASP A 559 -25.67 9.37 -20.33
CA ASP A 559 -24.38 9.60 -20.97
C ASP A 559 -23.59 8.29 -21.13
N THR A 560 -22.41 8.37 -21.72
CA THR A 560 -21.38 7.34 -21.66
C THR A 560 -20.14 7.94 -21.04
N PHE A 561 -19.67 7.35 -19.94
CA PHE A 561 -18.43 7.77 -19.31
C PHE A 561 -17.24 7.08 -19.95
N ARG A 562 -16.14 7.82 -20.09
CA ARG A 562 -14.80 7.26 -20.31
C ARG A 562 -14.07 7.29 -18.98
N ILE A 563 -13.50 6.16 -18.61
CA ILE A 563 -12.84 5.95 -17.32
C ILE A 563 -11.39 5.58 -17.63
N ALA A 564 -10.45 6.29 -17.01
CA ALA A 564 -9.04 5.96 -17.06
C ALA A 564 -8.56 5.46 -15.70
N ILE A 565 -7.73 4.42 -15.72
CA ILE A 565 -6.93 3.97 -14.57
C ILE A 565 -5.46 4.14 -14.97
N SER A 566 -4.64 4.69 -14.09
CA SER A 566 -3.20 4.87 -14.34
C SER A 566 -2.41 4.73 -13.05
N ASP A 567 -1.10 4.59 -13.16
CA ASP A 567 -0.21 4.80 -12.02
C ASP A 567 -0.07 6.30 -11.74
N GLU A 568 -0.04 6.68 -10.47
CA GLU A 568 0.13 8.06 -10.02
C GLU A 568 1.38 8.74 -10.59
N ARG A 569 2.46 7.98 -10.77
CA ARG A 569 3.72 8.46 -11.35
C ARG A 569 3.64 8.55 -12.89
N GLY A 570 2.66 7.86 -13.48
CA GLY A 570 2.43 7.78 -14.92
C GLY A 570 3.26 6.71 -15.63
N VAL A 571 3.94 5.85 -14.87
CA VAL A 571 4.72 4.73 -15.40
C VAL A 571 3.87 3.45 -15.46
N GLY A 572 4.21 2.54 -16.35
CA GLY A 572 3.68 1.18 -16.38
C GLY A 572 4.82 0.19 -16.17
N ARG A 573 4.53 -0.93 -15.52
CA ARG A 573 5.44 -2.06 -15.33
C ARG A 573 4.72 -3.41 -15.44
N PRO A 574 5.42 -4.52 -15.72
CA PRO A 574 4.82 -5.85 -15.80
C PRO A 574 4.21 -6.33 -14.47
N ASP A 575 4.69 -5.83 -13.34
CA ASP A 575 4.23 -6.15 -11.99
C ASP A 575 3.21 -5.15 -11.43
N PHE A 576 2.64 -4.29 -12.28
CA PHE A 576 1.57 -3.35 -11.90
C PHE A 576 0.19 -3.93 -12.22
N SER A 577 -0.10 -5.09 -11.63
CA SER A 577 -1.41 -5.71 -11.72
C SER A 577 -2.42 -4.98 -10.84
N TYR A 578 -3.68 -4.99 -11.26
CA TYR A 578 -4.78 -4.46 -10.48
C TYR A 578 -6.06 -5.25 -10.71
N GLN A 579 -6.94 -5.24 -9.72
CA GLN A 579 -8.34 -5.64 -9.88
C GLN A 579 -9.21 -4.38 -9.78
N ALA A 580 -10.01 -4.14 -10.81
CA ALA A 580 -10.97 -3.06 -10.83
C ALA A 580 -12.40 -3.59 -10.71
N ARG A 581 -13.23 -2.75 -10.09
CA ARG A 581 -14.67 -2.92 -9.98
C ARG A 581 -15.39 -1.62 -10.25
N ILE A 582 -16.51 -1.68 -10.95
CA ILE A 582 -17.50 -0.60 -10.95
C ILE A 582 -18.76 -1.08 -10.25
N LEU A 583 -19.13 -0.42 -9.15
CA LEU A 583 -20.42 -0.56 -8.50
C LEU A 583 -21.38 0.49 -9.06
N TYR A 584 -22.31 0.05 -9.90
CA TYR A 584 -23.30 0.92 -10.55
C TYR A 584 -24.67 0.23 -10.64
N ALA A 585 -25.70 0.85 -10.08
CA ALA A 585 -27.09 0.43 -10.21
C ALA A 585 -27.75 1.22 -11.35
N ASP A 586 -28.23 0.50 -12.36
CA ASP A 586 -28.76 1.08 -13.60
C ASP A 586 -30.27 1.32 -13.49
N SER A 587 -31.03 0.26 -13.19
CA SER A 587 -32.48 0.24 -13.23
C SER A 587 -33.11 -0.67 -12.18
N VAL A 588 -34.41 -0.49 -11.93
CA VAL A 588 -35.22 -1.28 -10.99
C VAL A 588 -36.52 -1.71 -11.65
N ALA A 589 -36.86 -3.01 -11.54
CA ALA A 589 -38.02 -3.62 -12.18
C ALA A 589 -38.76 -4.57 -11.21
N PRO A 590 -40.09 -4.46 -11.06
CA PRO A 590 -40.96 -3.42 -11.62
C PRO A 590 -40.55 -2.03 -11.12
N ALA A 591 -40.63 -1.02 -11.98
CA ALA A 591 -40.32 0.36 -11.60
C ALA A 591 -41.40 0.98 -10.68
N ILE A 592 -42.57 0.31 -10.57
CA ILE A 592 -43.69 0.73 -9.75
C ILE A 592 -44.18 -0.46 -8.91
N SER A 593 -44.19 -0.37 -7.58
CA SER A 593 -44.68 -1.43 -6.68
C SER A 593 -44.93 -0.95 -5.25
N GLY A 594 -45.56 -1.79 -4.43
CA GLY A 594 -45.83 -1.52 -3.01
C GLY A 594 -45.05 -2.42 -2.05
N ALA A 595 -45.21 -2.18 -0.75
CA ALA A 595 -44.57 -2.96 0.30
C ALA A 595 -44.79 -4.47 0.14
N GLY A 596 -43.73 -5.25 0.35
CA GLY A 596 -43.76 -6.72 0.24
C GLY A 596 -43.58 -7.26 -1.19
N ALA A 597 -43.65 -6.41 -2.21
CA ALA A 597 -43.30 -6.82 -3.57
C ALA A 597 -41.80 -7.09 -3.70
N GLN A 598 -41.42 -8.04 -4.57
CA GLN A 598 -40.04 -8.18 -5.01
C GLN A 598 -39.74 -7.23 -6.15
N VAL A 599 -38.59 -6.57 -6.05
CA VAL A 599 -37.99 -5.78 -7.13
C VAL A 599 -36.62 -6.33 -7.47
N THR A 600 -36.30 -6.32 -8.75
CA THR A 600 -34.99 -6.65 -9.30
C THR A 600 -34.29 -5.36 -9.68
N ILE A 601 -33.18 -5.07 -9.01
CA ILE A 601 -32.25 -4.00 -9.35
C ILE A 601 -31.25 -4.60 -10.35
N THR A 602 -31.09 -3.97 -11.51
CA THR A 602 -30.10 -4.35 -12.53
C THR A 602 -28.97 -3.34 -12.54
N GLY A 603 -27.74 -3.81 -12.73
CA GLY A 603 -26.53 -2.98 -12.69
C GLY A 603 -25.28 -3.78 -13.01
N VAL A 604 -24.14 -3.30 -12.52
CA VAL A 604 -22.83 -3.94 -12.63
C VAL A 604 -22.09 -3.90 -11.29
N GLY A 605 -21.24 -4.89 -11.06
CA GLY A 605 -20.37 -4.98 -9.88
C GLY A 605 -21.07 -5.31 -8.58
N PHE A 606 -22.25 -5.94 -8.60
CA PHE A 606 -22.88 -6.42 -7.38
C PHE A 606 -22.16 -7.67 -6.82
N ARG A 607 -22.27 -7.90 -5.51
CA ARG A 607 -21.75 -9.10 -4.83
C ARG A 607 -22.52 -9.40 -3.55
N SER A 608 -22.19 -10.54 -2.94
CA SER A 608 -22.65 -10.89 -1.60
C SER A 608 -22.28 -9.81 -0.59
N GLY A 609 -23.23 -9.46 0.29
CA GLY A 609 -23.03 -8.40 1.28
C GLY A 609 -23.41 -7.00 0.80
N ASN A 610 -23.79 -6.80 -0.48
CA ASN A 610 -24.44 -5.55 -0.87
C ASN A 610 -25.80 -5.40 -0.18
N THR A 611 -25.99 -4.24 0.42
CA THR A 611 -27.25 -3.86 1.07
C THR A 611 -28.01 -2.90 0.18
N VAL A 612 -29.34 -2.91 0.30
CA VAL A 612 -30.22 -2.03 -0.45
C VAL A 612 -31.03 -1.22 0.54
N THR A 613 -31.13 0.09 0.30
CA THR A 613 -32.15 0.92 0.93
C THR A 613 -33.07 1.51 -0.12
N ILE A 614 -34.35 1.65 0.23
CA ILE A 614 -35.35 2.37 -0.57
C ILE A 614 -35.83 3.52 0.30
N ASP A 615 -35.58 4.76 -0.16
CA ASP A 615 -35.81 6.00 0.60
C ASP A 615 -35.13 6.00 1.98
N GLY A 616 -33.92 5.46 2.06
CA GLY A 616 -33.15 5.33 3.31
C GLY A 616 -33.61 4.21 4.25
N ILE A 617 -34.67 3.46 3.92
CA ILE A 617 -35.13 2.30 4.70
C ILE A 617 -34.56 1.01 4.12
N ALA A 618 -33.97 0.17 4.98
CA ALA A 618 -33.39 -1.11 4.57
C ALA A 618 -34.41 -2.02 3.89
N ALA A 619 -34.11 -2.42 2.66
CA ALA A 619 -34.85 -3.42 1.90
C ALA A 619 -34.20 -4.80 2.13
N LYS A 620 -35.03 -5.84 2.31
CA LYS A 620 -34.51 -7.20 2.50
C LYS A 620 -34.02 -7.75 1.17
N VAL A 621 -32.71 -7.86 1.01
CA VAL A 621 -32.09 -8.55 -0.13
C VAL A 621 -32.34 -10.05 -0.01
N THR A 622 -32.86 -10.66 -1.07
CA THR A 622 -33.15 -12.10 -1.14
C THR A 622 -32.15 -12.88 -1.98
N SER A 623 -31.55 -12.22 -2.99
CA SER A 623 -30.49 -12.81 -3.81
C SER A 623 -29.68 -11.74 -4.53
N TRP A 624 -28.50 -12.11 -4.99
CA TRP A 624 -27.60 -11.30 -5.80
C TRP A 624 -26.94 -12.15 -6.88
N THR A 625 -26.63 -11.51 -8.00
CA THR A 625 -25.60 -11.91 -8.96
C THR A 625 -24.64 -10.73 -9.12
N SER A 626 -23.70 -10.77 -10.08
CA SER A 626 -22.86 -9.61 -10.39
C SER A 626 -23.61 -8.47 -11.08
N THR A 627 -24.81 -8.74 -11.62
CA THR A 627 -25.59 -7.77 -12.41
C THR A 627 -27.00 -7.55 -11.90
N THR A 628 -27.46 -8.35 -10.93
CA THR A 628 -28.79 -8.21 -10.35
C THR A 628 -28.80 -8.33 -8.84
N ILE A 629 -29.65 -7.54 -8.17
CA ILE A 629 -30.03 -7.73 -6.76
C ILE A 629 -31.55 -7.87 -6.73
N VAL A 630 -32.05 -8.92 -6.09
CA VAL A 630 -33.48 -9.04 -5.79
C VAL A 630 -33.69 -8.62 -4.34
N ALA A 631 -34.56 -7.63 -4.13
CA ALA A 631 -34.89 -7.11 -2.82
C ALA A 631 -36.41 -7.00 -2.64
N THR A 632 -36.85 -7.10 -1.39
CA THR A 632 -38.25 -6.89 -1.02
C THR A 632 -38.46 -5.42 -0.66
N VAL A 633 -39.42 -4.77 -1.32
CA VAL A 633 -39.77 -3.37 -1.06
C VAL A 633 -40.22 -3.22 0.39
N PRO A 634 -39.54 -2.39 1.22
CA PRO A 634 -39.90 -2.20 2.60
C PRO A 634 -41.19 -1.39 2.73
N PHE A 635 -41.81 -1.46 3.90
CA PHE A 635 -42.96 -0.59 4.20
C PHE A 635 -42.49 0.83 4.49
N LEU A 636 -42.92 1.78 3.66
CA LEU A 636 -42.62 3.20 3.84
C LEU A 636 -43.73 3.88 4.64
N LYS A 637 -43.54 3.96 5.97
CA LYS A 637 -44.54 4.51 6.92
C LYS A 637 -44.97 5.94 6.60
N ALA A 638 -44.13 6.72 5.93
CA ALA A 638 -44.39 8.11 5.57
C ALA A 638 -45.31 8.29 4.35
N VAL A 639 -45.63 7.23 3.60
CA VAL A 639 -46.43 7.32 2.36
C VAL A 639 -47.93 7.08 2.61
N PRO A 640 -48.83 8.04 2.31
CA PRO A 640 -50.28 7.87 2.52
C PRO A 640 -50.91 6.78 1.63
N VAL A 641 -51.98 6.13 2.14
CA VAL A 641 -52.80 5.16 1.38
C VAL A 641 -53.30 5.78 0.07
N GLY A 642 -53.15 5.06 -1.04
CA GLY A 642 -53.63 5.49 -2.36
C GLY A 642 -52.73 6.50 -3.07
N THR A 643 -51.52 6.74 -2.58
CA THR A 643 -50.53 7.63 -3.24
C THR A 643 -49.41 6.87 -3.91
N THR A 644 -48.80 7.53 -4.91
CA THR A 644 -47.60 7.07 -5.63
C THR A 644 -46.51 8.11 -5.48
N VAL A 645 -45.30 7.72 -5.05
CA VAL A 645 -44.19 8.66 -4.81
C VAL A 645 -42.89 8.12 -5.43
N ALA A 646 -42.13 9.00 -6.09
CA ALA A 646 -40.79 8.69 -6.57
C ALA A 646 -39.80 8.66 -5.39
N VAL A 647 -39.00 7.61 -5.29
CA VAL A 647 -38.04 7.41 -4.21
C VAL A 647 -36.69 6.95 -4.73
N ASP A 648 -35.67 7.19 -3.91
CA ASP A 648 -34.30 6.79 -4.20
C ASP A 648 -34.08 5.31 -3.85
N VAL A 649 -33.26 4.64 -4.64
CA VAL A 649 -32.76 3.30 -4.33
C VAL A 649 -31.25 3.40 -4.22
N VAL A 650 -30.71 3.00 -3.08
CA VAL A 650 -29.26 3.02 -2.81
C VAL A 650 -28.77 1.60 -2.63
N VAL A 651 -27.70 1.25 -3.34
CA VAL A 651 -26.95 0.02 -3.09
C VAL A 651 -25.62 0.40 -2.44
N THR A 652 -25.33 -0.23 -1.30
CA THR A 652 -24.09 0.01 -0.54
C THR A 652 -23.33 -1.29 -0.34
N ASP A 653 -22.03 -1.25 -0.57
CA ASP A 653 -21.10 -2.31 -0.20
C ASP A 653 -20.51 -2.07 1.17
N LEU A 654 -20.80 -2.93 2.14
CA LEU A 654 -20.34 -2.73 3.51
C LEU A 654 -18.84 -2.95 3.72
N SER A 655 -18.19 -3.69 2.81
CA SER A 655 -16.76 -4.01 2.96
C SER A 655 -15.86 -2.93 2.37
N THR A 656 -16.30 -2.24 1.32
CA THR A 656 -15.54 -1.14 0.68
C THR A 656 -16.15 0.23 0.95
N GLN A 657 -17.35 0.30 1.54
CA GLN A 657 -18.17 1.51 1.67
C GLN A 657 -18.57 2.16 0.32
N GLY A 658 -18.36 1.46 -0.80
CA GLY A 658 -18.79 1.92 -2.12
C GLY A 658 -20.31 2.05 -2.18
N THR A 659 -20.79 3.09 -2.88
CA THR A 659 -22.23 3.36 -3.04
C THR A 659 -22.61 3.66 -4.47
N THR A 660 -23.85 3.33 -4.82
CA THR A 660 -24.51 3.76 -6.06
C THR A 660 -25.96 4.12 -5.75
N VAL A 661 -26.40 5.26 -6.29
CA VAL A 661 -27.72 5.83 -6.02
C VAL A 661 -28.49 5.93 -7.33
N MET A 662 -29.70 5.39 -7.33
CA MET A 662 -30.71 5.62 -8.35
C MET A 662 -31.71 6.66 -7.85
N SER A 663 -31.47 7.93 -8.13
CA SER A 663 -32.32 9.01 -7.63
C SER A 663 -33.66 9.07 -8.36
N GLY A 664 -34.76 9.03 -7.62
CA GLY A 664 -36.14 9.09 -8.12
C GLY A 664 -36.51 7.98 -9.11
N ALA A 665 -35.79 6.85 -9.12
CA ALA A 665 -35.94 5.82 -10.13
C ALA A 665 -37.08 4.82 -9.87
N PHE A 666 -37.54 4.72 -8.62
CA PHE A 666 -38.59 3.78 -8.20
C PHE A 666 -39.86 4.53 -7.77
N GLN A 667 -41.04 4.05 -8.17
CA GLN A 667 -42.33 4.61 -7.77
C GLN A 667 -43.02 3.68 -6.76
N TYR A 668 -43.16 4.12 -5.52
CA TYR A 668 -43.80 3.34 -4.47
C TYR A 668 -45.33 3.57 -4.44
N VAL A 669 -46.15 2.50 -4.39
CA VAL A 669 -47.64 2.54 -4.39
C VAL A 669 -48.24 1.80 -3.18
N TYR A 670 -49.34 2.32 -2.61
CA TYR A 670 -50.03 1.69 -1.47
C TYR A 670 -51.55 1.44 -1.69
N THR A 671 -52.05 0.19 -1.57
CA THR A 671 -53.46 -0.26 -1.79
C THR A 671 -54.04 -1.15 -0.64
N ALA A 672 -55.38 -1.29 -0.51
CA ALA A 672 -56.11 -2.01 0.59
C ALA A 672 -57.03 -3.21 0.12
N PRO A 673 -57.44 -4.22 0.95
CA PRO A 673 -57.96 -5.57 0.50
C PRO A 673 -59.47 -5.95 0.72
N VAL A 674 -59.91 -7.16 0.22
CA VAL A 674 -61.27 -7.83 0.09
C VAL A 674 -61.55 -8.99 1.13
N TYR A 675 -62.74 -9.63 1.21
CA TYR A 675 -63.02 -10.83 2.07
C TYR A 675 -62.00 -11.93 1.73
N THR A 676 -61.30 -12.45 2.74
CA THR A 676 -60.19 -13.36 2.47
C THR A 676 -60.26 -14.60 3.36
N LEU A 677 -60.24 -15.77 2.72
CA LEU A 677 -59.87 -17.03 3.38
C LEU A 677 -58.36 -17.18 3.26
N LEU A 678 -57.65 -16.67 4.26
CA LEU A 678 -56.21 -16.76 4.32
C LEU A 678 -55.81 -18.13 4.83
N LEU A 679 -54.88 -18.79 4.12
CA LEU A 679 -54.06 -19.81 4.74
C LEU A 679 -53.22 -19.12 5.81
N VAL A 680 -53.49 -19.41 7.07
CA VAL A 680 -52.71 -18.88 8.20
C VAL A 680 -51.47 -19.72 8.36
N SER A 681 -51.63 -21.03 8.32
CA SER A 681 -50.52 -21.99 8.28
C SER A 681 -51.02 -23.34 7.79
N GLY A 682 -50.08 -24.19 7.38
CA GLY A 682 -50.40 -25.56 7.07
C GLY A 682 -49.14 -26.37 6.77
N PRO A 683 -49.23 -27.70 6.84
CA PRO A 683 -48.07 -28.54 6.63
C PRO A 683 -47.62 -28.48 5.18
N SER A 684 -46.32 -28.35 4.97
CA SER A 684 -45.70 -28.27 3.65
C SER A 684 -44.33 -28.95 3.67
N GLY A 685 -43.74 -29.21 2.49
CA GLY A 685 -42.41 -29.81 2.40
C GLY A 685 -42.41 -31.29 2.70
N SER A 686 -41.38 -31.79 3.37
CA SER A 686 -41.23 -33.21 3.71
C SER A 686 -41.46 -33.43 5.21
N LEU A 687 -42.54 -34.13 5.59
CA LEU A 687 -42.87 -34.44 6.97
C LEU A 687 -42.49 -35.88 7.32
N PRO A 688 -41.82 -36.13 8.43
CA PRO A 688 -41.58 -37.49 8.90
C PRO A 688 -42.89 -38.19 9.27
N ILE A 689 -43.05 -39.45 8.89
CA ILE A 689 -44.16 -40.28 9.41
C ILE A 689 -44.10 -40.35 10.94
N THR A 690 -45.25 -40.53 11.59
CA THR A 690 -45.42 -40.71 13.05
C THR A 690 -45.15 -39.50 13.94
N LEU A 691 -44.76 -38.35 13.37
CA LEU A 691 -44.70 -37.07 14.08
C LEU A 691 -45.80 -36.14 13.56
N PRO A 692 -46.48 -35.39 14.45
CA PRO A 692 -47.41 -34.36 14.02
C PRO A 692 -46.71 -33.29 13.20
N ALA A 693 -47.44 -32.75 12.23
CA ALA A 693 -47.04 -31.55 11.55
C ALA A 693 -46.89 -30.42 12.57
N THR A 694 -45.71 -29.81 12.62
CA THR A 694 -45.42 -28.68 13.50
C THR A 694 -46.38 -27.52 13.27
N GLU A 695 -46.74 -27.29 12.01
CA GLU A 695 -47.78 -26.33 11.64
C GLU A 695 -49.12 -27.05 11.45
N PRO A 696 -50.10 -26.78 12.34
CA PRO A 696 -51.46 -27.23 12.07
C PRO A 696 -51.96 -26.59 10.79
N PHE A 697 -52.93 -27.22 10.14
CA PHE A 697 -53.62 -26.55 9.04
C PHE A 697 -54.56 -25.51 9.64
N VAL A 698 -54.18 -24.24 9.54
CA VAL A 698 -54.94 -23.09 10.04
C VAL A 698 -55.38 -22.21 8.89
N VAL A 699 -56.64 -21.81 8.92
CA VAL A 699 -57.17 -20.79 8.02
C VAL A 699 -57.83 -19.68 8.82
N LYS A 700 -57.74 -18.44 8.32
CA LYS A 700 -58.42 -17.27 8.89
C LYS A 700 -59.44 -16.77 7.90
N VAL A 701 -60.65 -16.56 8.40
CA VAL A 701 -61.75 -15.96 7.66
C VAL A 701 -61.82 -14.49 8.06
N LEU A 702 -61.53 -13.58 7.12
CA LEU A 702 -61.60 -12.14 7.29
C LEU A 702 -62.78 -11.54 6.50
N ASP A 703 -63.37 -10.48 7.04
CA ASP A 703 -64.47 -9.65 6.48
C ASP A 703 -64.01 -8.90 5.20
N VAL A 704 -64.91 -8.19 4.49
CA VAL A 704 -64.63 -7.53 3.19
C VAL A 704 -63.50 -6.51 3.27
N ASP A 705 -63.23 -5.99 4.46
CA ASP A 705 -62.20 -5.00 4.74
C ASP A 705 -60.78 -5.59 4.84
N GLY A 706 -60.64 -6.92 4.74
CA GLY A 706 -59.36 -7.63 4.84
C GLY A 706 -58.72 -7.55 6.22
N VAL A 707 -59.42 -7.04 7.25
CA VAL A 707 -58.86 -6.77 8.59
C VAL A 707 -59.73 -7.39 9.67
N LYS A 708 -61.06 -7.25 9.59
CA LYS A 708 -61.98 -7.70 10.64
C LYS A 708 -62.15 -9.22 10.59
N PRO A 709 -61.84 -9.95 11.68
CA PRO A 709 -62.02 -11.39 11.72
C PRO A 709 -63.49 -11.82 11.81
N LEU A 710 -63.85 -12.91 11.11
CA LEU A 710 -65.18 -13.51 11.17
C LEU A 710 -65.19 -14.71 12.11
N THR A 711 -65.77 -14.54 13.29
CA THR A 711 -65.92 -15.56 14.33
C THR A 711 -67.13 -16.47 14.09
N GLY A 712 -67.04 -17.74 14.48
CA GLY A 712 -68.13 -18.71 14.44
C GLY A 712 -68.40 -19.34 13.07
N VAL A 713 -67.51 -19.14 12.09
CA VAL A 713 -67.63 -19.71 10.75
C VAL A 713 -67.14 -21.15 10.76
N PRO A 714 -67.94 -22.15 10.32
CA PRO A 714 -67.48 -23.53 10.24
C PRO A 714 -66.48 -23.72 9.09
N VAL A 715 -65.34 -24.35 9.40
CA VAL A 715 -64.29 -24.73 8.45
C VAL A 715 -64.14 -26.24 8.44
N VAL A 716 -64.19 -26.85 7.26
CA VAL A 716 -64.05 -28.30 7.06
C VAL A 716 -62.63 -28.62 6.59
N PHE A 717 -61.91 -29.47 7.34
CA PHE A 717 -60.58 -29.98 7.03
C PHE A 717 -60.62 -31.45 6.58
N SER A 718 -59.98 -31.76 5.46
CA SER A 718 -59.90 -33.12 4.89
C SER A 718 -58.56 -33.35 4.19
N ALA A 719 -58.21 -34.63 3.96
CA ALA A 719 -57.13 -35.00 3.04
C ALA A 719 -57.73 -35.48 1.71
N THR A 720 -57.28 -34.89 0.61
CA THR A 720 -57.70 -35.25 -0.75
C THR A 720 -56.73 -36.23 -1.42
N VAL A 721 -55.48 -36.30 -0.93
CA VAL A 721 -54.45 -37.26 -1.34
C VAL A 721 -53.66 -37.70 -0.10
N GLY A 722 -53.30 -38.98 0.01
CA GLY A 722 -52.55 -39.54 1.14
C GLY A 722 -53.42 -39.89 2.36
N SER A 723 -52.80 -40.35 3.45
CA SER A 723 -53.48 -40.71 4.70
C SER A 723 -52.91 -39.93 5.88
N VAL A 724 -53.79 -39.27 6.63
CA VAL A 724 -53.47 -38.47 7.81
C VAL A 724 -54.50 -38.68 8.90
N VAL A 725 -54.14 -38.34 10.14
CA VAL A 725 -55.07 -38.24 11.27
C VAL A 725 -55.11 -36.79 11.72
N TRP A 726 -56.30 -36.20 11.81
CA TRP A 726 -56.49 -34.87 12.38
C TRP A 726 -56.61 -34.98 13.89
N GLU A 727 -55.70 -34.37 14.63
CA GLU A 727 -55.63 -34.55 16.09
C GLU A 727 -56.84 -33.95 16.81
N ALA A 728 -57.39 -32.86 16.28
CA ALA A 728 -58.55 -32.17 16.85
C ALA A 728 -59.83 -33.03 16.84
N CYS A 729 -59.92 -34.01 15.93
CA CYS A 729 -61.09 -34.88 15.80
C CYS A 729 -60.79 -36.37 15.97
N GLY A 730 -59.51 -36.77 15.96
CA GLY A 730 -59.07 -38.17 15.97
C GLY A 730 -59.46 -38.98 14.72
N THR A 731 -59.90 -38.31 13.66
CA THR A 731 -60.48 -38.91 12.44
C THR A 731 -59.80 -38.36 11.18
N VAL A 732 -60.16 -38.90 10.01
CA VAL A 732 -59.60 -38.50 8.69
C VAL A 732 -60.25 -37.23 8.09
N VAL A 733 -61.36 -36.74 8.67
CA VAL A 733 -62.04 -35.48 8.33
C VAL A 733 -62.45 -34.78 9.61
N CYS A 734 -62.20 -33.47 9.72
CA CYS A 734 -62.41 -32.69 10.93
C CYS A 734 -63.11 -31.35 10.62
N THR A 735 -64.08 -30.92 11.42
CA THR A 735 -64.75 -29.61 11.25
C THR A 735 -64.53 -28.77 12.50
N VAL A 736 -64.01 -27.55 12.32
CA VAL A 736 -63.64 -26.62 13.40
C VAL A 736 -64.25 -25.26 13.08
N VAL A 737 -64.80 -24.57 14.09
CA VAL A 737 -65.36 -23.21 13.92
C VAL A 737 -64.30 -22.15 14.17
N THR A 738 -64.40 -21.01 13.46
CA THR A 738 -63.44 -19.91 13.66
C THR A 738 -63.61 -19.24 15.02
N ASP A 739 -62.48 -18.89 15.64
CA ASP A 739 -62.43 -18.24 16.96
C ASP A 739 -62.69 -16.71 16.91
N ALA A 740 -62.51 -16.01 18.04
CA ALA A 740 -62.65 -14.55 18.12
C ALA A 740 -61.70 -13.78 17.17
N ASN A 741 -60.62 -14.44 16.71
CA ASN A 741 -59.67 -13.94 15.73
C ASN A 741 -59.98 -14.44 14.32
N GLY A 742 -61.12 -15.11 14.11
CA GLY A 742 -61.55 -15.62 12.81
C GLY A 742 -60.74 -16.82 12.33
N GLN A 743 -59.99 -17.49 13.20
CA GLN A 743 -59.13 -18.62 12.85
C GLN A 743 -59.76 -19.97 13.19
N ALA A 744 -59.63 -20.94 12.28
CA ALA A 744 -59.90 -22.35 12.55
C ALA A 744 -58.61 -23.15 12.32
N SER A 745 -58.27 -24.04 13.25
CA SER A 745 -57.00 -24.77 13.30
C SER A 745 -57.22 -26.26 13.47
N ALA A 746 -56.51 -27.08 12.69
CA ALA A 746 -56.52 -28.53 12.79
C ALA A 746 -55.09 -29.11 12.69
N PRO A 747 -54.50 -29.60 13.79
CA PRO A 747 -53.22 -30.33 13.76
C PRO A 747 -53.36 -31.68 13.05
N VAL A 748 -52.30 -32.13 12.40
CA VAL A 748 -52.36 -33.28 11.48
C VAL A 748 -51.08 -34.12 11.50
N THR A 749 -51.24 -35.44 11.53
CA THR A 749 -50.13 -36.40 11.57
C THR A 749 -50.20 -37.35 10.37
N PRO A 750 -49.18 -37.41 9.49
CA PRO A 750 -49.12 -38.36 8.38
C PRO A 750 -48.83 -39.79 8.87
N SER A 751 -49.58 -40.76 8.35
CA SER A 751 -49.50 -42.17 8.78
C SER A 751 -48.75 -43.09 7.82
N THR A 752 -48.46 -42.64 6.59
CA THR A 752 -47.78 -43.43 5.55
C THR A 752 -46.84 -42.55 4.71
N VAL A 753 -45.68 -43.08 4.30
CA VAL A 753 -44.72 -42.40 3.40
C VAL A 753 -45.35 -42.18 2.02
N GLY A 754 -45.15 -41.01 1.42
CA GLY A 754 -45.71 -40.63 0.11
C GLY A 754 -46.37 -39.25 0.08
N ALA A 755 -46.93 -38.86 -1.07
CA ALA A 755 -47.54 -37.54 -1.25
C ALA A 755 -48.85 -37.38 -0.47
N VAL A 756 -49.03 -36.23 0.17
CA VAL A 756 -50.23 -35.86 0.94
C VAL A 756 -50.73 -34.48 0.51
N THR A 757 -52.05 -34.34 0.31
CA THR A 757 -52.71 -33.06 0.03
C THR A 757 -53.91 -32.90 0.96
N LEU A 758 -53.95 -31.76 1.64
CA LEU A 758 -55.00 -31.35 2.58
C LEU A 758 -55.82 -30.21 2.00
N GLN A 759 -57.09 -30.12 2.42
CA GLN A 759 -58.01 -29.06 2.01
C GLN A 759 -58.80 -28.52 3.21
N ALA A 760 -58.95 -27.19 3.27
CA ALA A 760 -59.82 -26.46 4.18
C ALA A 760 -60.88 -25.71 3.36
N ALA A 761 -62.16 -25.80 3.74
CA ALA A 761 -63.25 -25.16 3.01
C ALA A 761 -64.18 -24.37 3.94
N ALA A 762 -64.49 -23.12 3.57
CA ALA A 762 -65.43 -22.25 4.30
C ALA A 762 -66.04 -21.18 3.38
N LEU A 763 -67.34 -20.92 3.52
CA LEU A 763 -68.08 -19.88 2.76
C LEU A 763 -67.91 -19.93 1.23
N GLY A 764 -67.74 -21.13 0.67
CA GLY A 764 -67.54 -21.34 -0.78
C GLY A 764 -66.10 -21.10 -1.26
N LEU A 765 -65.18 -20.71 -0.37
CA LEU A 765 -63.75 -20.59 -0.61
C LEU A 765 -63.02 -21.84 -0.11
N THR A 766 -61.92 -22.18 -0.77
CA THR A 766 -61.07 -23.31 -0.39
C THR A 766 -59.61 -22.89 -0.29
N GLN A 767 -58.90 -23.46 0.67
CA GLN A 767 -57.45 -23.44 0.74
C GLN A 767 -56.92 -24.86 0.78
N SER A 768 -55.74 -25.08 0.20
CA SER A 768 -55.13 -26.40 0.12
C SER A 768 -53.66 -26.31 0.46
N VAL A 769 -53.12 -27.37 1.06
CA VAL A 769 -51.69 -27.50 1.33
C VAL A 769 -51.25 -28.92 1.02
N SER A 770 -50.04 -29.07 0.47
CA SER A 770 -49.48 -30.38 0.12
C SER A 770 -48.10 -30.55 0.72
N PHE A 771 -47.78 -31.78 1.09
CA PHE A 771 -46.48 -32.17 1.62
C PHE A 771 -46.15 -33.63 1.24
N GLN A 772 -44.90 -34.04 1.44
CA GLN A 772 -44.40 -35.40 1.24
C GLN A 772 -44.12 -36.05 2.60
N ALA A 773 -44.69 -37.21 2.87
CA ALA A 773 -44.32 -37.98 4.05
C ALA A 773 -43.04 -38.79 3.78
N VAL A 774 -42.00 -38.67 4.63
CA VAL A 774 -40.63 -39.21 4.43
C VAL A 774 -40.09 -39.96 5.68
N PRO A 775 -39.02 -40.78 5.56
CA PRO A 775 -38.32 -41.36 6.74
C PRO A 775 -37.51 -40.31 7.53
N LEU A 776 -37.27 -40.53 8.83
CA LEU A 776 -36.62 -39.60 9.77
C LEU A 776 -35.06 -39.57 9.64
N VAL A 777 -34.46 -38.41 9.38
CA VAL A 777 -33.00 -38.16 9.23
C VAL A 777 -32.50 -37.19 10.32
N ARG A 778 -31.27 -37.38 10.81
CA ARG A 778 -30.60 -36.56 11.84
C ARG A 778 -29.16 -36.24 11.44
N ALA A 779 -28.67 -35.02 11.67
CA ALA A 779 -27.32 -34.56 11.32
C ALA A 779 -26.75 -33.57 12.36
N VAL A 780 -25.43 -33.44 12.42
CA VAL A 780 -24.71 -32.52 13.32
C VAL A 780 -23.60 -31.82 12.55
N THR A 781 -23.49 -30.50 12.68
CA THR A 781 -22.38 -29.70 12.12
C THR A 781 -21.71 -28.88 13.22
N MET A 782 -20.40 -28.69 13.11
CA MET A 782 -19.59 -27.90 14.04
C MET A 782 -19.05 -26.65 13.37
N ASP A 783 -19.05 -25.52 14.08
CA ASP A 783 -18.50 -24.25 13.62
C ASP A 783 -17.80 -23.48 14.76
N PRO A 784 -16.50 -23.12 14.64
CA PRO A 784 -15.55 -23.65 13.66
C PRO A 784 -15.19 -25.12 13.96
N PRO A 785 -14.84 -25.94 12.95
CA PRO A 785 -14.41 -27.34 13.16
C PRO A 785 -12.93 -27.48 13.54
N LEU A 786 -12.09 -26.48 13.30
CA LEU A 786 -10.67 -26.47 13.65
C LEU A 786 -10.24 -25.04 14.01
N GLU A 787 -9.53 -24.91 15.13
CA GLU A 787 -8.98 -23.64 15.63
C GLU A 787 -7.44 -23.70 15.67
N TYR A 788 -6.75 -22.66 15.20
CA TYR A 788 -5.28 -22.62 15.23
C TYR A 788 -4.81 -21.71 16.36
N LEU A 789 -3.95 -22.24 17.23
CA LEU A 789 -3.46 -21.57 18.43
C LEU A 789 -1.96 -21.31 18.30
N ALA A 790 -1.49 -20.15 18.75
CA ALA A 790 -0.06 -19.92 18.92
C ALA A 790 0.55 -20.95 19.88
N GLU A 791 1.73 -21.48 19.55
CA GLU A 791 2.42 -22.45 20.40
C GLU A 791 2.56 -21.93 21.85
N GLY A 792 2.24 -22.79 22.82
CA GLY A 792 2.27 -22.43 24.24
C GLY A 792 1.17 -21.50 24.73
N ALA A 793 0.26 -21.00 23.87
CA ALA A 793 -0.86 -20.17 24.29
C ALA A 793 -2.01 -21.01 24.88
N ILE A 794 -2.76 -20.42 25.81
CA ILE A 794 -4.05 -20.95 26.27
C ILE A 794 -5.13 -20.02 25.73
N VAL A 795 -5.96 -20.53 24.85
CA VAL A 795 -7.00 -19.74 24.17
C VAL A 795 -8.36 -20.32 24.48
N SER A 796 -9.31 -19.43 24.78
CA SER A 796 -10.72 -19.78 24.88
C SER A 796 -11.47 -19.27 23.65
N TRP A 797 -12.24 -20.13 23.02
CA TRP A 797 -13.14 -19.77 21.93
C TRP A 797 -14.50 -20.43 22.14
N SER A 798 -15.50 -19.95 21.42
CA SER A 798 -16.81 -20.56 21.41
C SER A 798 -16.96 -21.44 20.18
N THR A 799 -17.39 -22.69 20.37
CA THR A 799 -17.78 -23.56 19.26
C THR A 799 -19.28 -23.83 19.33
N THR A 800 -19.92 -23.85 18.17
CA THR A 800 -21.35 -24.11 18.02
C THR A 800 -21.56 -25.47 17.39
N ALA A 801 -22.40 -26.29 18.03
CA ALA A 801 -22.91 -27.52 17.45
C ALA A 801 -24.35 -27.28 17.00
N SER A 802 -24.63 -27.44 15.72
CA SER A 802 -25.99 -27.34 15.16
C SER A 802 -26.52 -28.73 14.85
N PHE A 803 -27.64 -29.07 15.47
CA PHE A 803 -28.32 -30.34 15.35
C PHE A 803 -29.55 -30.17 14.46
N PHE A 804 -29.61 -31.00 13.42
CA PHE A 804 -30.73 -31.00 12.48
C PHE A 804 -31.47 -32.31 12.54
N GLN A 805 -32.80 -32.24 12.66
CA GLN A 805 -33.70 -33.36 12.43
C GLN A 805 -34.54 -33.01 11.20
N GLN A 806 -34.42 -33.80 10.12
CA GLN A 806 -35.10 -33.57 8.84
C GLN A 806 -34.79 -32.21 8.19
N GLY A 807 -33.56 -31.73 8.37
CA GLY A 807 -33.15 -30.41 7.87
C GLY A 807 -33.72 -29.23 8.67
N LEU A 808 -34.49 -29.50 9.74
CA LEU A 808 -34.96 -28.51 10.69
C LEU A 808 -34.10 -28.53 11.97
N ALA A 809 -33.94 -27.36 12.56
CA ALA A 809 -33.37 -27.16 13.88
C ALA A 809 -33.98 -28.10 14.94
N ALA A 810 -33.15 -28.89 15.62
CA ALA A 810 -33.60 -29.76 16.69
C ALA A 810 -33.53 -29.04 18.04
N THR A 811 -34.64 -28.48 18.52
CA THR A 811 -34.72 -27.66 19.74
C THR A 811 -34.92 -28.47 21.02
N GLY A 812 -34.31 -28.01 22.12
CA GLY A 812 -34.46 -28.60 23.45
C GLY A 812 -33.79 -29.97 23.61
N GLU A 813 -32.93 -30.34 22.66
CA GLU A 813 -32.26 -31.63 22.67
C GLU A 813 -31.05 -31.61 23.59
N ALA A 814 -30.92 -32.66 24.40
CA ALA A 814 -29.80 -32.81 25.32
C ALA A 814 -28.53 -33.17 24.53
N VAL A 815 -27.54 -32.28 24.58
CA VAL A 815 -26.24 -32.43 23.93
C VAL A 815 -25.18 -32.69 24.99
N VAL A 816 -24.39 -33.75 24.76
CA VAL A 816 -23.26 -34.13 25.62
C VAL A 816 -21.96 -33.78 24.92
N TRP A 817 -21.14 -32.97 25.57
CA TRP A 817 -19.83 -32.53 25.09
C TRP A 817 -18.70 -33.33 25.76
N THR A 818 -17.72 -33.76 24.96
CA THR A 818 -16.57 -34.55 25.45
C THR A 818 -15.27 -33.99 24.90
N VAL A 819 -14.26 -33.80 25.76
CA VAL A 819 -12.93 -33.29 25.39
C VAL A 819 -11.80 -34.04 26.13
N PRO A 820 -10.57 -34.09 25.59
CA PRO A 820 -9.39 -34.62 26.27
C PRO A 820 -8.87 -33.66 27.36
N GLY A 821 -7.95 -34.12 28.22
CA GLY A 821 -7.44 -33.34 29.36
C GLY A 821 -6.66 -32.06 29.02
N SER A 822 -6.24 -31.87 27.77
CA SER A 822 -5.62 -30.65 27.23
C SER A 822 -6.65 -29.58 26.82
N MET A 823 -7.93 -29.87 27.02
CA MET A 823 -9.05 -28.96 26.79
C MET A 823 -9.94 -28.90 28.03
N THR A 824 -10.64 -27.78 28.20
CA THR A 824 -11.67 -27.62 29.22
C THR A 824 -12.95 -27.08 28.61
N LEU A 825 -14.09 -27.45 29.18
CA LEU A 825 -15.42 -27.03 28.76
C LEU A 825 -16.08 -26.21 29.86
N SER A 826 -16.75 -25.14 29.47
CA SER A 826 -17.62 -24.38 30.38
C SER A 826 -18.85 -25.17 30.83
N ALA A 827 -19.36 -26.09 29.99
CA ALA A 827 -20.44 -27.01 30.31
C ALA A 827 -20.31 -28.33 29.54
N THR A 828 -20.58 -29.45 30.20
CA THR A 828 -20.48 -30.80 29.63
C THR A 828 -21.81 -31.33 29.11
N GLN A 829 -22.94 -30.78 29.58
CA GLN A 829 -24.27 -31.10 29.09
C GLN A 829 -25.09 -29.82 28.97
N VAL A 830 -25.64 -29.60 27.79
CA VAL A 830 -26.37 -28.37 27.44
C VAL A 830 -27.54 -28.74 26.53
N PHE A 831 -28.55 -27.89 26.43
CA PHE A 831 -29.71 -28.11 25.56
C PHE A 831 -29.66 -27.18 24.35
N THR A 832 -30.07 -27.67 23.18
CA THR A 832 -30.19 -26.84 21.98
C THR A 832 -31.29 -25.78 22.12
N ASP A 833 -31.02 -24.62 21.53
CA ASP A 833 -31.96 -23.52 21.48
C ASP A 833 -33.03 -23.71 20.39
N SER A 834 -33.86 -22.68 20.18
CA SER A 834 -34.89 -22.65 19.14
C SER A 834 -34.36 -22.77 17.70
N GLN A 835 -33.05 -22.58 17.49
CA GLN A 835 -32.37 -22.74 16.20
C GLN A 835 -31.66 -24.10 16.09
N GLY A 836 -31.84 -24.99 17.07
CA GLY A 836 -31.22 -26.31 17.06
C GLY A 836 -29.71 -26.24 17.30
N SER A 837 -29.24 -25.10 17.77
CA SER A 837 -27.83 -24.84 18.01
C SER A 837 -27.56 -24.84 19.50
N VAL A 838 -26.36 -25.23 19.87
CA VAL A 838 -25.88 -25.06 21.23
C VAL A 838 -24.41 -24.69 21.20
N GLN A 839 -24.05 -23.73 22.02
CA GLN A 839 -22.70 -23.20 22.11
C GLN A 839 -22.09 -23.63 23.43
N THR A 840 -20.80 -23.92 23.43
CA THR A 840 -20.00 -24.06 24.65
C THR A 840 -18.68 -23.32 24.47
N MET A 841 -18.19 -22.71 25.55
CA MET A 841 -16.82 -22.20 25.57
C MET A 841 -15.86 -23.36 25.78
N VAL A 842 -14.91 -23.49 24.87
CA VAL A 842 -13.77 -24.42 24.93
C VAL A 842 -12.54 -23.59 25.23
N SER A 843 -11.71 -24.04 26.18
CA SER A 843 -10.36 -23.53 26.34
C SER A 843 -9.35 -24.64 26.06
N ALA A 844 -8.40 -24.41 25.16
CA ALA A 844 -7.36 -25.37 24.82
C ALA A 844 -5.96 -24.76 24.93
N GLY A 845 -4.99 -25.63 25.19
CA GLY A 845 -3.58 -25.28 25.35
C GLY A 845 -3.08 -25.34 26.79
N PRO A 846 -1.76 -25.19 27.01
CA PRO A 846 -0.73 -24.92 25.99
C PRO A 846 -0.50 -26.14 25.08
N LEU A 847 -0.46 -25.91 23.75
CA LEU A 847 -0.15 -26.94 22.74
C LEU A 847 1.25 -26.69 22.18
N ALA A 848 1.99 -27.76 21.88
CA ALA A 848 3.25 -27.66 21.15
C ALA A 848 3.00 -27.39 19.64
N SER A 849 4.03 -26.91 18.95
CA SER A 849 4.01 -26.75 17.49
C SER A 849 3.59 -28.04 16.78
N GLY A 850 2.54 -27.96 15.95
CA GLY A 850 1.95 -29.08 15.21
C GLY A 850 1.05 -30.02 16.02
N GLU A 851 0.98 -29.88 17.35
CA GLU A 851 0.15 -30.72 18.21
C GLU A 851 -1.34 -30.42 17.98
N GLN A 852 -2.15 -31.45 17.74
CA GLN A 852 -3.59 -31.34 17.54
C GLN A 852 -4.37 -32.14 18.58
N VAL A 853 -5.43 -31.53 19.11
CA VAL A 853 -6.34 -32.11 20.10
C VAL A 853 -7.79 -31.93 19.65
N ALA A 854 -8.68 -32.90 19.91
CA ALA A 854 -10.05 -32.89 19.37
C ALA A 854 -11.11 -33.29 20.41
N GLY A 855 -12.30 -32.69 20.30
CA GLY A 855 -13.48 -32.98 21.10
C GLY A 855 -14.72 -33.27 20.26
N SER A 856 -15.83 -33.64 20.91
CA SER A 856 -17.09 -33.97 20.23
C SER A 856 -18.34 -33.48 20.98
N ALA A 857 -19.42 -33.27 20.23
CA ALA A 857 -20.76 -32.96 20.72
C ALA A 857 -21.77 -33.98 20.18
N CYS A 858 -22.50 -34.67 21.07
CA CYS A 858 -23.37 -35.79 20.70
C CYS A 858 -24.81 -35.63 21.20
N ALA A 859 -25.80 -36.05 20.39
CA ALA A 859 -27.22 -36.13 20.75
C ALA A 859 -27.87 -37.44 20.27
N TRP A 860 -29.14 -37.65 20.63
CA TRP A 860 -29.98 -38.78 20.18
C TRP A 860 -29.38 -40.17 20.41
N GLY A 861 -28.59 -40.35 21.48
CA GLY A 861 -28.00 -41.64 21.82
C GLY A 861 -26.83 -42.08 20.91
N GLY A 862 -26.25 -41.20 20.08
CA GLY A 862 -25.02 -41.52 19.35
C GLY A 862 -24.69 -40.72 18.09
N VAL A 863 -25.43 -39.66 17.73
CA VAL A 863 -25.11 -38.83 16.57
C VAL A 863 -24.22 -37.67 17.02
N CYS A 864 -22.98 -37.58 16.49
CA CYS A 864 -21.96 -36.65 16.98
C CYS A 864 -21.33 -35.78 15.88
N GLY A 865 -20.94 -34.56 16.24
CA GLY A 865 -20.01 -33.70 15.49
C GLY A 865 -18.66 -33.58 16.21
N SER A 866 -17.59 -33.28 15.47
CA SER A 866 -16.21 -33.15 16.00
C SER A 866 -15.61 -31.78 15.72
N PHE A 867 -14.83 -31.26 16.67
CA PHE A 867 -14.04 -30.04 16.54
C PHE A 867 -12.60 -30.27 17.06
N ALA A 868 -11.65 -29.43 16.67
CA ALA A 868 -10.26 -29.56 17.06
C ALA A 868 -9.56 -28.22 17.29
N ALA A 869 -8.40 -28.27 17.97
CA ALA A 869 -7.44 -27.17 18.04
C ALA A 869 -6.03 -27.66 17.71
N GLN A 870 -5.21 -26.83 17.05
CA GLN A 870 -3.83 -27.17 16.66
C GLN A 870 -2.84 -26.05 17.02
N GLY A 871 -1.68 -26.41 17.58
CA GLY A 871 -0.58 -25.47 17.85
C GLY A 871 0.20 -25.08 16.59
N VAL A 872 0.52 -23.79 16.44
CA VAL A 872 1.24 -23.19 15.30
C VAL A 872 2.55 -22.56 15.78
N ASP A 873 3.64 -22.88 15.07
CA ASP A 873 4.98 -22.36 15.35
C ASP A 873 5.08 -20.84 15.12
N SER A 874 5.80 -20.14 15.98
CA SER A 874 6.00 -18.70 15.84
C SER A 874 6.77 -18.28 14.57
N SER A 875 7.48 -19.18 13.90
CA SER A 875 8.10 -18.95 12.58
C SER A 875 7.13 -18.96 11.41
N GLN A 876 5.90 -19.45 11.62
CA GLN A 876 4.87 -19.51 10.59
C GLN A 876 3.90 -18.34 10.64
N PHE A 877 4.07 -17.41 11.59
CA PHE A 877 3.17 -16.26 11.75
C PHE A 877 3.37 -15.26 10.61
N VAL A 878 2.28 -14.93 9.96
CA VAL A 878 2.17 -13.86 8.97
C VAL A 878 1.25 -12.79 9.56
N VAL A 879 1.66 -11.53 9.51
CA VAL A 879 0.85 -10.40 9.99
C VAL A 879 0.26 -9.68 8.77
N VAL A 880 -1.06 -9.53 8.76
CA VAL A 880 -1.80 -8.88 7.68
C VAL A 880 -2.68 -7.76 8.25
N LEU A 881 -2.82 -6.66 7.54
CA LEU A 881 -3.77 -5.60 7.87
C LEU A 881 -5.07 -5.89 7.13
N GLU A 882 -6.14 -6.18 7.87
CA GLU A 882 -7.47 -6.39 7.27
C GLU A 882 -8.28 -5.10 7.13
N GLY A 883 -7.96 -4.05 7.89
CA GLY A 883 -8.67 -2.79 7.80
C GLY A 883 -7.96 -1.62 8.45
N GLY A 884 -8.25 -0.42 7.94
CA GLY A 884 -7.76 0.85 8.48
C GLY A 884 -6.35 1.23 8.02
N ALA A 885 -5.70 0.45 7.15
CA ALA A 885 -4.41 0.85 6.57
C ALA A 885 -4.57 2.03 5.61
N GLY A 886 -3.50 2.83 5.43
CA GLY A 886 -3.44 3.87 4.38
C GLY A 886 -4.41 5.05 4.56
N GLN A 887 -4.87 5.32 5.78
CA GLN A 887 -5.80 6.43 6.02
C GLN A 887 -5.15 7.78 5.70
N SER A 888 -5.88 8.62 4.98
CA SER A 888 -5.58 10.03 4.76
C SER A 888 -6.86 10.82 5.00
N VAL A 889 -6.88 11.65 6.04
CA VAL A 889 -8.07 12.42 6.46
C VAL A 889 -7.73 13.90 6.66
N PRO A 890 -8.69 14.83 6.73
CA PRO A 890 -8.41 16.21 7.10
C PRO A 890 -7.93 16.33 8.56
N ALA A 891 -7.27 17.44 8.92
CA ALA A 891 -6.69 17.71 10.25
C ALA A 891 -7.74 17.68 11.37
N THR A 892 -8.99 17.98 11.02
CA THR A 892 -10.17 17.90 11.92
C THR A 892 -10.77 16.49 12.01
N GLY A 893 -10.37 15.58 11.13
CA GLY A 893 -10.79 14.18 11.14
C GLY A 893 -10.15 13.38 12.27
N SER A 894 -10.61 12.15 12.46
CA SER A 894 -10.02 11.20 13.41
C SER A 894 -9.59 9.94 12.68
N LEU A 895 -8.42 9.43 13.03
CA LEU A 895 -7.96 8.14 12.51
C LEU A 895 -8.83 7.02 13.09
N LEU A 896 -9.33 6.15 12.21
CA LEU A 896 -10.10 4.97 12.54
C LEU A 896 -9.20 3.85 13.07
N PRO A 897 -9.71 2.94 13.92
CA PRO A 897 -8.96 1.78 14.38
C PRO A 897 -8.42 0.90 13.24
N LEU A 898 -7.20 0.40 13.41
CA LEU A 898 -6.64 -0.65 12.56
C LEU A 898 -7.13 -2.02 13.02
N THR A 899 -7.36 -2.90 12.05
CA THR A 899 -7.65 -4.30 12.28
C THR A 899 -6.48 -5.13 11.77
N ILE A 900 -5.76 -5.76 12.68
CA ILE A 900 -4.57 -6.58 12.43
C ILE A 900 -4.99 -8.04 12.54
N LYS A 901 -4.58 -8.87 11.59
CA LYS A 901 -4.76 -10.32 11.62
C LYS A 901 -3.43 -11.05 11.64
N VAL A 902 -3.32 -12.06 12.49
CA VAL A 902 -2.23 -13.02 12.47
C VAL A 902 -2.73 -14.30 11.84
N THR A 903 -2.03 -14.78 10.82
CA THR A 903 -2.31 -16.06 10.16
C THR A 903 -1.09 -16.98 10.21
N ASN A 904 -1.29 -18.26 9.90
CA ASN A 904 -0.19 -19.17 9.59
C ASN A 904 0.31 -18.92 8.13
N GLY A 905 1.35 -19.65 7.71
CA GLY A 905 1.93 -19.53 6.35
C GLY A 905 1.02 -19.96 5.19
N VAL A 906 -0.19 -20.45 5.48
CA VAL A 906 -1.20 -20.88 4.49
C VAL A 906 -2.46 -19.99 4.53
N GLY A 907 -2.52 -19.03 5.46
CA GLY A 907 -3.60 -18.04 5.57
C GLY A 907 -4.66 -18.31 6.65
N ASP A 908 -4.54 -19.38 7.45
CA ASP A 908 -5.51 -19.65 8.52
C ASP A 908 -5.26 -18.73 9.73
N PRO A 909 -6.30 -18.18 10.39
CA PRO A 909 -6.13 -17.28 11.53
C PRO A 909 -5.51 -17.99 12.74
N VAL A 910 -4.55 -17.34 13.40
CA VAL A 910 -3.84 -17.89 14.58
C VAL A 910 -4.20 -17.09 15.83
N ALA A 911 -4.87 -17.76 16.76
CA ALA A 911 -5.32 -17.18 18.03
C ALA A 911 -4.24 -17.22 19.12
N GLY A 912 -4.21 -16.21 19.99
CA GLY A 912 -3.26 -16.11 21.10
C GLY A 912 -1.83 -15.73 20.70
N ALA A 913 -1.60 -15.30 19.47
CA ALA A 913 -0.30 -14.84 19.00
C ALA A 913 0.03 -13.47 19.62
N ALA A 914 1.21 -13.35 20.22
CA ALA A 914 1.67 -12.11 20.83
C ALA A 914 2.16 -11.11 19.77
N LEU A 915 1.61 -9.90 19.83
CA LEU A 915 1.92 -8.78 18.94
C LEU A 915 2.69 -7.70 19.71
N ARG A 916 3.71 -7.13 19.08
CA ARG A 916 4.36 -5.89 19.52
C ARG A 916 4.16 -4.82 18.48
N ILE A 917 3.68 -3.67 18.94
CA ILE A 917 3.27 -2.54 18.10
C ILE A 917 4.07 -1.32 18.53
N HIS A 918 4.72 -0.68 17.57
CA HIS A 918 5.43 0.59 17.75
C HIS A 918 4.75 1.65 16.89
N GLN A 919 4.37 2.77 17.49
CA GLN A 919 3.73 3.90 16.82
C GLN A 919 4.54 5.17 17.05
N THR A 920 4.64 6.00 16.03
CA THR A 920 5.27 7.33 16.08
C THR A 920 4.39 8.33 15.34
N VAL A 921 3.93 9.37 16.04
CA VAL A 921 3.18 10.49 15.46
C VAL A 921 4.13 11.65 15.25
N SER A 922 4.18 12.15 14.03
CA SER A 922 4.99 13.29 13.62
C SER A 922 4.09 14.35 12.99
N GLN A 923 4.53 15.61 12.97
CA GLN A 923 3.80 16.67 12.27
C GLN A 923 3.55 16.33 10.80
N TRP A 924 2.39 16.71 10.26
CA TRP A 924 2.21 16.66 8.82
C TRP A 924 3.02 17.77 8.16
N THR A 925 3.84 17.38 7.21
CA THR A 925 4.67 18.30 6.43
C THR A 925 4.15 18.37 5.01
N ALA A 926 4.09 19.58 4.46
CA ALA A 926 3.75 19.78 3.07
C ALA A 926 4.72 19.00 2.16
N PRO A 927 4.34 18.73 0.89
CA PRO A 927 5.27 18.23 -0.10
C PRO A 927 6.55 19.06 -0.04
N CYS A 928 7.69 18.36 -0.01
CA CYS A 928 8.97 19.01 0.17
C CYS A 928 9.12 20.17 -0.82
N PRO A 929 9.66 21.32 -0.37
CA PRO A 929 9.92 22.41 -1.28
C PRO A 929 10.83 21.90 -2.41
N ALA A 930 10.70 22.49 -3.59
CA ALA A 930 11.49 22.08 -4.76
C ALA A 930 13.02 22.21 -4.53
N GLN A 931 13.44 22.90 -3.47
CA GLN A 931 14.80 23.14 -3.01
C GLN A 931 14.84 23.14 -1.47
N GLY A 932 15.86 22.54 -0.85
CA GLY A 932 16.00 22.41 0.62
C GLY A 932 15.70 21.00 1.17
N ARG A 933 16.03 20.77 2.46
CA ARG A 933 15.49 19.62 3.23
C ARG A 933 13.98 19.79 3.42
N CYS A 934 13.25 18.68 3.50
CA CYS A 934 11.86 18.75 3.89
C CYS A 934 11.82 19.23 5.35
N PRO A 935 10.81 19.99 5.79
CA PRO A 935 10.65 20.25 7.21
C PRO A 935 10.64 18.88 7.92
N VAL A 936 11.59 18.62 8.82
CA VAL A 936 11.56 17.39 9.61
C VAL A 936 10.38 17.54 10.55
N ALA A 937 9.35 16.75 10.30
CA ALA A 937 8.21 16.67 11.17
C ALA A 937 8.68 16.31 12.59
N PRO A 938 8.57 17.20 13.59
CA PRO A 938 8.85 16.82 14.96
C PRO A 938 7.95 15.63 15.34
N THR A 939 8.55 14.58 15.88
CA THR A 939 7.79 13.49 16.49
C THR A 939 7.13 14.04 17.74
N TYR A 940 5.81 14.16 17.69
CA TYR A 940 5.01 14.64 18.81
C TYR A 940 4.82 13.57 19.87
N GLU A 941 4.64 12.32 19.46
CA GLU A 941 4.37 11.23 20.39
C GLU A 941 4.89 9.90 19.85
N ALA A 942 5.34 9.02 20.74
CA ALA A 942 5.72 7.65 20.39
C ALA A 942 5.17 6.70 21.44
N LEU A 943 4.62 5.56 21.00
CA LEU A 943 4.01 4.60 21.88
C LEU A 943 4.37 3.18 21.45
N THR A 944 4.79 2.36 22.42
CA THR A 944 4.92 0.92 22.24
C THR A 944 3.82 0.22 23.02
N THR A 945 3.02 -0.58 22.34
CA THR A 945 2.00 -1.43 22.97
C THR A 945 2.24 -2.89 22.63
N ALA A 946 1.79 -3.77 23.52
CA ALA A 946 1.71 -5.19 23.27
C ALA A 946 0.24 -5.59 23.19
N GLY A 947 -0.05 -6.62 22.40
CA GLY A 947 -1.36 -7.24 22.35
C GLY A 947 -1.29 -8.71 22.02
N THR A 948 -2.46 -9.32 21.95
CA THR A 948 -2.62 -10.74 21.63
C THR A 948 -3.77 -10.89 20.67
N SER A 949 -3.61 -11.72 19.64
CA SER A 949 -4.71 -12.03 18.73
C SER A 949 -5.82 -12.79 19.45
N ASP A 950 -7.07 -12.47 19.11
CA ASP A 950 -8.26 -13.14 19.60
C ASP A 950 -8.49 -14.50 18.90
N SER A 951 -9.62 -15.15 19.18
CA SER A 951 -9.98 -16.43 18.58
C SER A 951 -10.19 -16.38 17.06
N ASN A 952 -10.23 -15.22 16.43
CA ASN A 952 -10.28 -15.09 14.97
C ASN A 952 -8.92 -14.67 14.39
N GLY A 953 -7.86 -14.74 15.19
CA GLY A 953 -6.53 -14.24 14.84
C GLY A 953 -6.46 -12.72 14.78
N MET A 954 -7.44 -11.99 15.33
CA MET A 954 -7.58 -10.55 15.14
C MET A 954 -7.12 -9.75 16.36
N MET A 955 -6.65 -8.54 16.11
CA MET A 955 -6.39 -7.51 17.11
C MET A 955 -6.79 -6.15 16.57
N THR A 956 -7.54 -5.38 17.35
CA THR A 956 -7.84 -3.98 17.04
C THR A 956 -6.83 -3.06 17.70
N LEU A 957 -6.20 -2.19 16.91
CA LEU A 957 -5.31 -1.14 17.39
C LEU A 957 -5.99 0.22 17.15
N THR A 958 -6.08 1.05 18.18
CA THR A 958 -6.43 2.46 17.97
C THR A 958 -5.14 3.22 17.65
N PRO A 959 -5.03 3.87 16.48
CA PRO A 959 -3.86 4.66 16.14
C PRO A 959 -3.59 5.75 17.17
N LEU A 960 -2.31 5.90 17.50
CA LEU A 960 -1.81 7.11 18.17
C LEU A 960 -2.13 8.31 17.27
N GLN A 961 -2.67 9.39 17.84
CA GLN A 961 -3.04 10.59 17.08
C GLN A 961 -3.11 11.82 17.98
N ILE A 962 -2.84 12.99 17.39
CA ILE A 962 -2.93 14.31 18.00
C ILE A 962 -3.99 15.18 17.31
N SER A 963 -4.26 16.33 17.90
CA SER A 963 -5.11 17.36 17.30
C SER A 963 -4.32 18.14 16.25
N GLY A 964 -4.79 18.16 15.00
CA GLY A 964 -4.14 18.87 13.90
C GLY A 964 -3.67 17.94 12.79
N ALA A 965 -2.83 18.49 11.90
CA ALA A 965 -2.26 17.77 10.78
C ALA A 965 -1.04 16.95 11.25
N GLU A 966 -1.04 15.64 10.96
CA GLU A 966 -0.01 14.69 11.41
C GLU A 966 0.29 13.58 10.39
N VAL A 967 1.35 12.83 10.64
CA VAL A 967 1.64 11.51 10.08
C VAL A 967 1.86 10.53 11.24
N THR A 968 1.19 9.39 11.24
CA THR A 968 1.33 8.32 12.24
C THR A 968 1.94 7.09 11.59
N ASP A 969 3.20 6.81 11.88
CA ASP A 969 3.89 5.59 11.45
C ASP A 969 3.66 4.47 12.46
N ILE A 970 3.38 3.27 11.95
CA ILE A 970 3.00 2.11 12.76
C ILE A 970 3.76 0.89 12.25
N VAL A 971 4.45 0.21 13.16
CA VAL A 971 5.14 -1.06 12.92
C VAL A 971 4.54 -2.12 13.84
N VAL A 972 4.17 -3.26 13.28
CA VAL A 972 3.60 -4.39 14.01
C VAL A 972 4.44 -5.64 13.76
N THR A 973 4.77 -6.36 14.82
CA THR A 973 5.54 -7.61 14.75
C THR A 973 4.86 -8.73 15.53
N SER A 974 4.99 -9.96 15.05
CA SER A 974 4.50 -11.18 15.70
C SER A 974 5.40 -12.36 15.37
N GLY A 975 5.72 -13.19 16.36
CA GLY A 975 6.60 -14.35 16.17
C GLY A 975 8.01 -13.95 15.70
N THR A 976 8.64 -14.80 14.87
CA THR A 976 10.01 -14.55 14.35
C THR A 976 10.04 -13.97 12.93
N GLN A 977 8.92 -14.01 12.20
CA GLN A 977 8.84 -13.56 10.80
C GLN A 977 7.71 -12.56 10.52
N GLY A 978 6.69 -12.49 11.37
CA GLY A 978 5.55 -11.62 11.15
C GLY A 978 5.93 -10.15 11.33
N PHE A 979 5.83 -9.37 10.25
CA PHE A 979 6.16 -7.95 10.23
C PHE A 979 5.24 -7.20 9.26
N VAL A 980 4.72 -6.05 9.70
CA VAL A 980 4.08 -5.07 8.80
C VAL A 980 4.38 -3.65 9.27
N SER A 981 4.56 -2.73 8.32
CA SER A 981 4.74 -1.30 8.58
C SER A 981 3.81 -0.48 7.69
N LEU A 982 3.24 0.60 8.23
CA LEU A 982 2.38 1.53 7.49
C LEU A 982 2.46 2.96 8.06
N SER A 983 1.91 3.91 7.31
CA SER A 983 1.71 5.29 7.77
C SER A 983 0.25 5.72 7.56
N LEU A 984 -0.28 6.51 8.48
CA LEU A 984 -1.59 7.17 8.43
C LEU A 984 -1.40 8.68 8.44
N GLN A 985 -2.27 9.46 7.80
CA GLN A 985 -2.06 10.90 7.62
C GLN A 985 -3.30 11.72 7.97
N LYS A 986 -3.09 12.87 8.61
CA LYS A 986 -4.05 13.95 8.76
C LYS A 986 -3.51 15.20 8.03
N HIS A 987 -4.16 15.63 6.96
CA HIS A 987 -3.73 16.75 6.13
C HIS A 987 -4.39 18.07 6.57
N PRO A 988 -3.73 19.23 6.45
CA PRO A 988 -4.28 20.54 6.79
C PRO A 988 -5.63 20.86 6.15
#